data_AF-A0A4D4L1C7-F1
#
_entry.id   AF-A0A4D4L1C7-F1
#
_cell.length_a   1.000
_cell.length_b   1.000
_cell.length_c   1.000
_cell.angle_alpha   90.00
_cell.angle_beta   90.00
_cell.angle_gamma   90.00
#
_symmetry.space_group_name_H-M   'P 1'
#
loop_
_entity.id
_entity.type
_entity.pdbx_description
1 polymer ?
#
loop_
_entity_poly.entity_id
_entity_poly.type
_entity_poly.pdbx_seq_one_letter_code
_entity_poly.pdbx_strand_id
1 'polypeptide(L)'
;MLSHMLDADHAAADGTDGADPRITLDGRSLRVVDVVRLADRLSRPAAPDPTALALAERAWETADRLAATGRVYGRSTGVGANRTEDVGPADSDHGLRLLRSHAGAIGAPLPGREVRAMMAVRANQLLAGGAGLRPAVVTALVEGLDSGAHPVINEYGAVGTGDLAALAQTGLALVGEHPWDLTEAAPGRRAPDPITLDSNDALALISSNALTLGQSALALAELRRLLSASLAVAALSLIAVGGSYEAYAEPVHASRPHPGSVAAAARMRALLGAPPRPTPPLGRIQDPYGFRCLPQIHGPALDATDALERVLTVEFNAAAENPLISSTDEAAYHHGNFYAAHTALALDHFRLAVLQTARLSTARLAALSEPDFTRLRPFLGDPAPASSGVMILEYAAGAALGEMRAVSHPASLGHAVLSRGVEEQASFASLGARQTLRVADHYRLVLGCELVAAVRALRQRGLEPDPELPAGVAFALASEVLDPRMEDRPLTEDVAVAARLLDRLAGLEGRGYEGQEDVMSTDHGLSGGQMTPVGEDVAVASAGVAGAPTGSGVSTSARLQALFEGHRLTPTQRRIAHCMVRRAADAPFLSSVELAELAGVSQPSVTRFAVALGFDGYPALRKHLRDVAPAEPEADEGSYNEYQQAVQSEIDNLRHLAALLADPAPVVRAGRLLAASRPLPVLGLRAASAQARGFSYFASKVHPDVRLLDEGGTMLDDRVDAAKRAGATALLCFALPRHPREVVEGLEYAREAGLTVVTVADSAFAPVARHSDLLLPAAVGTGLAFDTACAPMLLGRVLLEAMCDALPDAQARLEEFDAKAAERGLFVE
;
A
#
# COMPACT_ATOMS: atom_id res chain seq x y z
N MET A 1 38.68 11.25 22.23
CA MET A 1 38.85 12.70 22.02
C MET A 1 38.76 13.01 20.53
N LEU A 2 37.62 12.67 19.90
CA LEU A 2 37.44 12.65 18.44
C LEU A 2 36.00 13.04 18.03
N SER A 3 35.26 13.66 18.96
CA SER A 3 33.82 13.98 18.86
C SER A 3 33.54 15.49 18.76
N HIS A 4 34.57 16.30 18.50
CA HIS A 4 34.50 17.78 18.49
C HIS A 4 35.10 18.41 17.22
N MET A 5 35.25 17.62 16.15
CA MET A 5 35.80 18.08 14.86
C MET A 5 34.86 17.82 13.66
N LEU A 6 33.61 17.42 13.91
CA LEU A 6 32.65 17.07 12.85
C LEU A 6 31.49 18.06 12.70
N ASP A 7 31.28 18.97 13.65
CA ASP A 7 30.12 19.86 13.69
C ASP A 7 30.35 21.26 13.04
N ALA A 8 31.56 21.54 12.55
CA ALA A 8 31.97 22.90 12.18
C ALA A 8 31.64 23.31 10.71
N ASP A 9 31.78 22.39 9.75
CA ASP A 9 31.88 22.73 8.32
C ASP A 9 30.52 22.81 7.59
N HIS A 10 29.53 23.41 8.24
CA HIS A 10 28.26 23.86 7.62
C HIS A 10 27.92 25.34 7.86
N ALA A 11 28.81 26.09 8.53
CA ALA A 11 28.59 27.50 8.87
C ALA A 11 29.22 28.53 7.90
N ALA A 12 29.88 28.10 6.82
CA ALA A 12 30.78 28.95 6.03
C ALA A 12 30.42 29.02 4.52
N ALA A 13 29.23 29.56 4.21
CA ALA A 13 28.83 29.83 2.81
C ALA A 13 27.84 31.01 2.63
N ASP A 14 27.88 32.03 3.49
CA ASP A 14 27.42 33.38 3.10
C ASP A 14 27.98 34.46 4.04
N GLY A 15 28.56 35.52 3.47
CA GLY A 15 29.35 36.52 4.20
C GLY A 15 28.62 37.83 4.48
N THR A 16 27.74 37.86 5.49
CA THR A 16 27.18 39.13 6.03
C THR A 16 27.12 39.11 7.57
N ASP A 17 27.22 40.29 8.19
CA ASP A 17 27.36 40.45 9.64
C ASP A 17 26.06 40.16 10.43
N GLY A 18 26.20 39.43 11.54
CA GLY A 18 25.75 39.98 12.82
C GLY A 18 24.34 39.66 13.34
N ALA A 19 23.64 38.61 12.88
CA ALA A 19 22.43 38.13 13.57
C ALA A 19 22.21 36.61 13.45
N ASP A 20 21.86 35.98 14.58
CA ASP A 20 21.22 34.65 14.60
C ASP A 20 19.83 34.79 13.93
N PRO A 21 19.56 34.10 12.80
CA PRO A 21 18.40 34.37 11.96
C PRO A 21 17.10 33.99 12.67
N ARG A 22 16.39 35.00 13.19
CA ARG A 22 15.15 34.83 13.95
C ARG A 22 13.95 34.55 13.03
N ILE A 23 13.15 33.55 13.40
CA ILE A 23 11.94 33.14 12.68
C ILE A 23 10.71 33.79 13.33
N THR A 24 10.01 34.63 12.58
CA THR A 24 8.71 35.20 13.02
C THR A 24 7.63 34.13 12.98
N LEU A 25 6.83 34.06 14.04
CA LEU A 25 5.54 33.36 14.04
C LEU A 25 4.45 34.43 13.93
N ASP A 26 3.60 34.30 12.92
CA ASP A 26 2.56 35.26 12.55
C ASP A 26 1.19 34.60 12.30
N GLY A 27 1.12 33.26 12.38
CA GLY A 27 -0.06 32.46 12.09
C GLY A 27 -0.35 32.22 10.60
N ARG A 28 0.52 32.66 9.69
CA ARG A 28 0.19 32.80 8.25
C ARG A 28 1.32 32.41 7.29
N SER A 29 2.59 32.48 7.70
CA SER A 29 3.75 32.29 6.80
C SER A 29 4.75 31.21 7.23
N LEU A 30 4.46 30.41 8.27
CA LEU A 30 5.34 29.35 8.77
C LEU A 30 5.53 28.23 7.73
N ARG A 31 6.78 27.91 7.35
CA ARG A 31 7.11 26.85 6.39
C ARG A 31 7.75 25.63 7.06
N VAL A 32 7.83 24.52 6.34
CA VAL A 32 8.51 23.28 6.77
C VAL A 32 9.95 23.54 7.22
N VAL A 33 10.70 24.34 6.45
CA VAL A 33 12.10 24.69 6.79
C VAL A 33 12.21 25.47 8.11
N ASP A 34 11.22 26.28 8.45
CA ASP A 34 11.23 27.12 9.65
C ASP A 34 10.93 26.27 10.89
N VAL A 35 9.96 25.35 10.80
CA VAL A 35 9.69 24.32 11.84
C VAL A 35 10.94 23.49 12.11
N VAL A 36 11.63 23.05 11.06
CA VAL A 36 12.87 22.26 11.17
C VAL A 36 13.98 23.08 11.83
N ARG A 37 14.21 24.33 11.43
CA ARG A 37 15.26 25.20 12.03
C ARG A 37 14.99 25.51 13.50
N LEU A 38 13.73 25.66 13.92
CA LEU A 38 13.36 25.82 15.34
C LEU A 38 13.54 24.51 16.12
N ALA A 39 13.16 23.37 15.54
CA ALA A 39 13.33 22.05 16.15
C ALA A 39 14.82 21.67 16.35
N ASP A 40 15.65 21.96 15.35
CA ASP A 40 17.10 21.74 15.34
C ASP A 40 17.88 22.88 16.00
N ARG A 41 17.19 23.95 16.44
CA ARG A 41 17.77 25.15 17.11
C ARG A 41 18.85 25.86 16.27
N LEU A 42 18.74 25.74 14.94
CA LEU A 42 19.53 26.46 13.93
C LEU A 42 18.97 27.87 13.63
N SER A 43 17.88 28.23 14.30
CA SER A 43 17.29 29.56 14.38
C SER A 43 16.55 29.67 15.71
N ARG A 44 16.47 30.89 16.25
CA ARG A 44 15.61 31.21 17.40
C ARG A 44 14.27 31.81 16.94
N PRO A 45 13.19 31.71 17.73
CA PRO A 45 11.98 32.45 17.42
C PRO A 45 12.22 33.97 17.54
N ALA A 46 11.51 34.76 16.74
CA ALA A 46 11.31 36.19 16.98
C ALA A 46 10.35 36.38 18.17
N ALA A 47 10.08 37.65 18.55
CA ALA A 47 8.84 37.91 19.28
C ALA A 47 7.66 37.57 18.35
N PRO A 48 6.54 37.03 18.86
CA PRO A 48 5.35 36.82 18.03
C PRO A 48 4.89 38.14 17.39
N ASP A 49 4.33 38.09 16.18
CA ASP A 49 3.87 39.31 15.51
C ASP A 49 2.81 40.06 16.36
N PRO A 50 2.97 41.37 16.63
CA PRO A 50 2.03 42.13 17.45
C PRO A 50 0.59 42.18 16.88
N THR A 51 0.43 42.12 15.57
CA THR A 51 -0.89 42.12 14.91
C THR A 51 -1.58 40.77 15.09
N ALA A 52 -0.82 39.68 14.99
CA ALA A 52 -1.30 38.31 15.22
C ALA A 52 -1.60 38.05 16.71
N LEU A 53 -0.78 38.57 17.64
CA LEU A 53 -1.10 38.58 19.07
C LEU A 53 -2.40 39.33 19.35
N ALA A 54 -2.56 40.53 18.81
CA ALA A 54 -3.79 41.32 18.96
C ALA A 54 -5.00 40.69 18.26
N LEU A 55 -4.81 39.73 17.33
CA LEU A 55 -5.89 38.92 16.77
C LEU A 55 -6.26 37.77 17.72
N ALA A 56 -5.28 37.03 18.24
CA ALA A 56 -5.49 35.98 19.24
C ALA A 56 -6.15 36.51 20.52
N GLU A 57 -5.78 37.70 20.98
CA GLU A 57 -6.37 38.39 22.12
C GLU A 57 -7.86 38.69 21.90
N ARG A 58 -8.22 39.32 20.78
CA ARG A 58 -9.64 39.57 20.42
C ARG A 58 -10.46 38.29 20.26
N ALA A 59 -9.85 37.22 19.72
CA ALA A 59 -10.51 35.92 19.63
C ALA A 59 -10.76 35.30 21.01
N TRP A 60 -9.81 35.43 21.95
CA TRP A 60 -9.97 34.99 23.34
C TRP A 60 -11.06 35.78 24.07
N GLU A 61 -11.07 37.11 23.96
CA GLU A 61 -12.15 37.94 24.51
C GLU A 61 -13.53 37.61 23.93
N THR A 62 -13.59 37.33 22.61
CA THR A 62 -14.83 36.90 21.93
C THR A 62 -15.31 35.56 22.48
N ALA A 63 -14.40 34.61 22.67
CA ALA A 63 -14.73 33.28 23.15
C ALA A 63 -15.25 33.30 24.60
N ASP A 64 -14.71 34.17 25.46
CA ASP A 64 -15.20 34.38 26.82
C ASP A 64 -16.64 34.94 26.84
N ARG A 65 -16.92 36.01 26.06
CA ARG A 65 -18.27 36.56 25.89
C ARG A 65 -19.30 35.51 25.44
N LEU A 66 -18.90 34.65 24.51
CA LEU A 66 -19.74 33.58 23.98
C LEU A 66 -19.96 32.44 24.99
N ALA A 67 -18.92 32.00 25.69
CA ALA A 67 -19.02 30.97 26.72
C ALA A 67 -19.87 31.43 27.92
N ALA A 68 -19.84 32.72 28.27
CA ALA A 68 -20.61 33.30 29.36
C ALA A 68 -22.13 33.39 29.09
N THR A 69 -22.57 33.32 27.82
CA THR A 69 -23.97 33.55 27.41
C THR A 69 -24.59 32.44 26.57
N GLY A 70 -23.78 31.55 25.98
CA GLY A 70 -24.21 30.46 25.11
C GLY A 70 -23.51 29.14 25.41
N ARG A 71 -23.96 28.06 24.76
CA ARG A 71 -23.36 26.72 24.87
C ARG A 71 -22.24 26.58 23.85
N VAL A 72 -20.99 26.60 24.32
CA VAL A 72 -19.79 26.51 23.48
C VAL A 72 -19.00 25.26 23.85
N TYR A 73 -18.86 24.36 22.88
CA TYR A 73 -18.20 23.06 23.02
C TYR A 73 -16.85 23.16 23.75
N GLY A 74 -16.69 22.39 24.83
CA GLY A 74 -15.46 22.33 25.64
C GLY A 74 -15.08 23.61 26.40
N ARG A 75 -16.01 24.57 26.53
CA ARG A 75 -15.85 25.80 27.33
C ARG A 75 -16.97 25.94 28.36
N SER A 76 -18.21 26.07 27.88
CA SER A 76 -19.44 26.05 28.69
C SER A 76 -20.23 24.74 28.55
N THR A 77 -19.66 23.74 27.89
CA THR A 77 -20.12 22.34 27.89
C THR A 77 -18.93 21.39 28.07
N GLY A 78 -19.22 20.13 28.42
CA GLY A 78 -18.24 19.04 28.32
C GLY A 78 -17.79 18.75 26.88
N VAL A 79 -16.94 17.72 26.72
CA VAL A 79 -16.36 17.29 25.43
C VAL A 79 -16.75 15.85 25.04
N GLY A 80 -16.64 15.51 23.76
CA GLY A 80 -16.83 14.15 23.23
C GLY A 80 -18.18 13.54 23.60
N ALA A 81 -18.16 12.41 24.32
CA ALA A 81 -19.36 11.77 24.88
C ALA A 81 -20.16 12.71 25.80
N ASN A 82 -19.48 13.60 26.54
CA ASN A 82 -20.05 14.48 27.55
C ASN A 82 -20.44 15.87 26.99
N ARG A 83 -20.44 16.07 25.67
CA ARG A 83 -20.79 17.34 24.98
C ARG A 83 -22.20 17.89 25.27
N THR A 84 -23.05 17.10 25.91
CA THR A 84 -24.40 17.51 26.34
C THR A 84 -24.46 18.04 27.77
N GLU A 85 -23.41 17.84 28.58
CA GLU A 85 -23.30 18.33 29.95
C GLU A 85 -22.92 19.82 29.95
N ASP A 86 -23.60 20.64 30.74
CA ASP A 86 -23.31 22.08 30.86
C ASP A 86 -22.25 22.36 31.94
N VAL A 87 -21.32 23.26 31.63
CA VAL A 87 -20.28 23.74 32.54
C VAL A 87 -20.64 25.16 32.95
N GLY A 88 -21.06 25.32 34.21
CA GLY A 88 -21.45 26.63 34.74
C GLY A 88 -20.25 27.55 34.98
N PRO A 89 -20.40 28.88 34.89
CA PRO A 89 -19.30 29.85 35.04
C PRO A 89 -18.68 29.91 36.45
N ALA A 90 -19.20 29.15 37.42
CA ALA A 90 -18.60 28.95 38.74
C ALA A 90 -17.59 27.78 38.78
N ASP A 91 -17.47 26.98 37.71
CA ASP A 91 -16.59 25.80 37.63
C ASP A 91 -15.29 26.14 36.87
N SER A 92 -14.50 27.03 37.47
CA SER A 92 -13.17 27.47 36.96
C SER A 92 -12.17 26.32 36.80
N ASP A 93 -12.36 25.25 37.57
CA ASP A 93 -11.48 24.09 37.59
C ASP A 93 -11.71 23.14 36.40
N HIS A 94 -12.81 23.29 35.65
CA HIS A 94 -13.15 22.38 34.55
C HIS A 94 -12.01 22.25 33.52
N GLY A 95 -11.41 23.36 33.10
CA GLY A 95 -10.28 23.34 32.16
C GLY A 95 -9.08 22.52 32.67
N LEU A 96 -8.72 22.66 33.94
CA LEU A 96 -7.61 21.90 34.54
C LEU A 96 -7.96 20.41 34.68
N ARG A 97 -9.22 20.07 34.99
CA ARG A 97 -9.69 18.67 34.97
C ARG A 97 -9.71 18.09 33.55
N LEU A 98 -9.99 18.90 32.53
CA LEU A 98 -9.90 18.48 31.12
C LEU A 98 -8.45 18.14 30.75
N LEU A 99 -7.48 19.02 31.06
CA LEU A 99 -6.06 18.76 30.81
C LEU A 99 -5.57 17.49 31.55
N ARG A 100 -5.87 17.37 32.85
CA ARG A 100 -5.49 16.20 33.67
C ARG A 100 -6.07 14.87 33.16
N SER A 101 -7.30 14.88 32.64
CA SER A 101 -7.94 13.68 32.08
C SER A 101 -7.44 13.32 30.69
N HIS A 102 -7.04 14.32 29.88
CA HIS A 102 -6.59 14.10 28.50
C HIS A 102 -5.09 13.79 28.40
N ALA A 103 -4.26 14.15 29.38
CA ALA A 103 -2.81 13.91 29.42
C ALA A 103 -2.37 12.43 29.55
N GLY A 104 -3.21 11.48 29.13
CA GLY A 104 -3.00 10.03 29.22
C GLY A 104 -2.13 9.41 28.11
N ALA A 105 -1.14 10.14 27.58
CA ALA A 105 -0.21 9.57 26.61
C ALA A 105 0.76 8.57 27.29
N ILE A 106 1.06 7.47 26.61
CA ILE A 106 1.87 6.36 27.15
C ILE A 106 3.05 6.00 26.23
N GLY A 107 3.95 5.12 26.69
CA GLY A 107 5.16 4.75 25.95
C GLY A 107 6.37 5.60 26.33
N ALA A 108 7.42 5.56 25.51
CA ALA A 108 8.64 6.32 25.76
C ALA A 108 8.41 7.84 25.63
N PRO A 109 9.21 8.68 26.31
CA PRO A 109 9.34 10.09 25.97
C PRO A 109 9.82 10.27 24.52
N LEU A 110 9.22 11.22 23.80
CA LEU A 110 9.60 11.59 22.45
C LEU A 110 10.92 12.40 22.44
N PRO A 111 11.72 12.34 21.36
CA PRO A 111 12.88 13.20 21.18
C PRO A 111 12.52 14.68 21.26
N GLY A 112 13.31 15.49 21.98
CA GLY A 112 13.05 16.91 22.17
C GLY A 112 12.94 17.72 20.87
N ARG A 113 13.61 17.24 19.81
CA ARG A 113 13.45 17.71 18.42
C ARG A 113 11.99 17.69 17.95
N GLU A 114 11.28 16.59 18.16
CA GLU A 114 9.88 16.42 17.75
C GLU A 114 8.94 17.27 18.60
N VAL A 115 9.21 17.37 19.90
CA VAL A 115 8.44 18.24 20.81
C VAL A 115 8.61 19.72 20.45
N ARG A 116 9.81 20.17 20.10
CA ARG A 116 10.02 21.54 19.60
C ARG A 116 9.33 21.78 18.25
N ALA A 117 9.31 20.80 17.35
CA ALA A 117 8.53 20.91 16.11
C ALA A 117 7.02 21.09 16.40
N MET A 118 6.47 20.31 17.35
CA MET A 118 5.09 20.48 17.85
C MET A 118 4.86 21.89 18.42
N MET A 119 5.75 22.39 19.28
CA MET A 119 5.64 23.70 19.91
C MET A 119 5.65 24.83 18.87
N ALA A 120 6.51 24.75 17.84
CA ALA A 120 6.57 25.73 16.76
C ALA A 120 5.28 25.78 15.94
N VAL A 121 4.74 24.62 15.55
CA VAL A 121 3.47 24.52 14.82
C VAL A 121 2.31 25.03 15.68
N ARG A 122 2.22 24.63 16.96
CA ARG A 122 1.12 25.05 17.84
C ARG A 122 1.16 26.55 18.11
N ALA A 123 2.33 27.12 18.41
CA ALA A 123 2.46 28.56 18.64
C ALA A 123 2.03 29.40 17.42
N ASN A 124 2.30 28.92 16.19
CA ASN A 124 1.84 29.59 14.98
C ASN A 124 0.33 29.45 14.74
N GLN A 125 -0.23 28.24 14.84
CA GLN A 125 -1.68 28.03 14.68
C GLN A 125 -2.51 28.89 15.64
N LEU A 126 -2.06 29.06 16.88
CA LEU A 126 -2.71 29.94 17.85
C LEU A 126 -2.72 31.43 17.43
N LEU A 127 -1.67 31.88 16.74
CA LEU A 127 -1.57 33.22 16.15
C LEU A 127 -2.42 33.40 14.88
N ALA A 128 -2.89 32.32 14.25
CA ALA A 128 -3.87 32.40 13.16
C ALA A 128 -5.24 32.94 13.64
N GLY A 129 -5.46 33.02 14.96
CA GLY A 129 -6.50 33.86 15.55
C GLY A 129 -7.89 33.23 15.66
N GLY A 130 -8.04 31.92 15.41
CA GLY A 130 -9.32 31.23 15.52
C GLY A 130 -9.53 30.38 16.78
N ALA A 131 -8.47 30.10 17.55
CA ALA A 131 -8.56 29.21 18.71
C ALA A 131 -9.32 29.80 19.92
N GLY A 132 -9.28 31.13 20.08
CA GLY A 132 -9.80 31.83 21.27
C GLY A 132 -9.06 31.48 22.58
N LEU A 133 -7.75 31.22 22.51
CA LEU A 133 -6.88 30.85 23.63
C LEU A 133 -6.12 32.08 24.16
N ARG A 134 -5.86 32.18 25.47
CA ARG A 134 -5.14 33.35 26.02
C ARG A 134 -3.75 33.53 25.37
N PRO A 135 -3.36 34.75 24.95
CA PRO A 135 -2.07 35.00 24.28
C PRO A 135 -0.83 34.56 25.07
N ALA A 136 -0.91 34.51 26.40
CA ALA A 136 0.19 34.07 27.28
C ALA A 136 0.71 32.65 26.94
N VAL A 137 -0.13 31.76 26.39
CA VAL A 137 0.31 30.43 25.95
C VAL A 137 1.30 30.53 24.79
N VAL A 138 1.06 31.42 23.82
CA VAL A 138 1.96 31.62 22.68
C VAL A 138 3.33 32.12 23.18
N THR A 139 3.33 33.08 24.10
CA THR A 139 4.56 33.60 24.72
C THR A 139 5.35 32.49 25.41
N ALA A 140 4.70 31.69 26.26
CA ALA A 140 5.37 30.60 26.98
C ALA A 140 5.91 29.49 26.06
N LEU A 141 5.19 29.13 24.98
CA LEU A 141 5.70 28.20 23.97
C LEU A 141 6.94 28.77 23.24
N VAL A 142 6.93 30.07 22.94
CA VAL A 142 8.07 30.77 22.32
C VAL A 142 9.27 30.89 23.28
N GLU A 143 9.06 31.10 24.58
CA GLU A 143 10.12 31.05 25.60
C GLU A 143 10.74 29.65 25.74
N GLY A 144 9.94 28.59 25.63
CA GLY A 144 10.43 27.22 25.55
C GLY A 144 11.32 26.99 24.32
N LEU A 145 10.85 27.39 23.13
CA LEU A 145 11.64 27.34 21.90
C LEU A 145 12.96 28.14 21.99
N ASP A 146 12.93 29.35 22.57
CA ASP A 146 14.11 30.22 22.71
C ASP A 146 15.15 29.71 23.72
N SER A 147 14.70 29.00 24.76
CA SER A 147 15.58 28.36 25.75
C SER A 147 16.10 26.99 25.29
N GLY A 148 15.31 26.27 24.48
CA GLY A 148 15.47 24.84 24.19
C GLY A 148 14.68 23.93 25.16
N ALA A 149 14.03 24.51 26.18
CA ALA A 149 13.16 23.78 27.09
C ALA A 149 11.92 23.27 26.35
N HIS A 150 11.50 22.04 26.64
CA HIS A 150 10.32 21.43 26.05
C HIS A 150 9.61 20.52 27.07
N PRO A 151 8.28 20.36 27.02
CA PRO A 151 7.57 19.44 27.91
C PRO A 151 7.96 17.98 27.63
N VAL A 152 7.95 17.11 28.65
CA VAL A 152 8.14 15.66 28.45
C VAL A 152 6.87 15.07 27.84
N ILE A 153 6.90 14.69 26.56
CA ILE A 153 5.73 14.13 25.85
C ILE A 153 5.92 12.63 25.57
N ASN A 154 4.89 11.81 25.76
CA ASN A 154 4.94 10.36 25.48
C ASN A 154 4.41 10.00 24.08
N GLU A 155 4.97 8.95 23.45
CA GLU A 155 4.73 8.58 22.04
C GLU A 155 3.27 8.25 21.67
N TYR A 156 2.53 7.53 22.53
CA TYR A 156 1.23 6.97 22.21
C TYR A 156 0.09 7.69 22.92
N GLY A 157 -0.53 8.66 22.22
CA GLY A 157 -1.68 9.40 22.74
C GLY A 157 -2.64 9.99 21.69
N ALA A 158 -2.51 9.63 20.41
CA ALA A 158 -3.28 10.22 19.31
C ALA A 158 -3.53 9.23 18.17
N VAL A 159 -4.76 9.22 17.64
CA VAL A 159 -5.18 8.41 16.47
C VAL A 159 -5.53 9.27 15.23
N GLY A 160 -5.24 10.57 15.24
CA GLY A 160 -5.57 11.48 14.14
C GLY A 160 -6.99 12.09 14.24
N THR A 161 -7.43 12.37 15.46
CA THR A 161 -8.59 13.23 15.81
C THR A 161 -8.13 14.47 16.60
N GLY A 162 -6.90 14.93 16.36
CA GLY A 162 -6.13 15.82 17.23
C GLY A 162 -5.10 15.05 18.06
N ASP A 163 -3.99 15.71 18.41
CA ASP A 163 -2.93 15.20 19.28
C ASP A 163 -3.24 15.50 20.76
N LEU A 164 -4.49 15.22 21.16
CA LEU A 164 -5.11 15.70 22.39
C LEU A 164 -4.23 15.48 23.63
N ALA A 165 -3.64 14.29 23.76
CA ALA A 165 -2.87 13.91 24.94
C ALA A 165 -1.48 14.56 25.02
N ALA A 166 -0.80 14.76 23.89
CA ALA A 166 0.48 15.46 23.84
C ALA A 166 0.30 16.96 24.16
N LEU A 167 -0.75 17.57 23.63
CA LEU A 167 -1.08 18.95 23.93
C LEU A 167 -1.67 19.13 25.34
N ALA A 168 -2.32 18.11 25.91
CA ALA A 168 -2.73 18.10 27.31
C ALA A 168 -1.53 18.00 28.27
N GLN A 169 -0.56 17.13 27.98
CA GLN A 169 0.72 17.09 28.71
C GLN A 169 1.47 18.43 28.60
N THR A 170 1.44 19.08 27.43
CA THR A 170 1.96 20.44 27.23
C THR A 170 1.22 21.46 28.10
N GLY A 171 -0.12 21.39 28.18
CA GLY A 171 -0.93 22.25 29.03
C GLY A 171 -0.65 22.07 30.52
N LEU A 172 -0.48 20.83 30.99
CA LEU A 172 -0.05 20.56 32.36
C LEU A 172 1.35 21.11 32.64
N ALA A 173 2.27 21.06 31.67
CA ALA A 173 3.60 21.63 31.82
C ALA A 173 3.59 23.16 31.87
N LEU A 174 2.69 23.80 31.11
CA LEU A 174 2.48 25.25 31.14
C LEU A 174 1.90 25.75 32.49
N VAL A 175 1.07 24.95 33.17
CA VAL A 175 0.57 25.28 34.54
C VAL A 175 1.50 24.78 35.67
N GLY A 176 2.61 24.10 35.35
CA GLY A 176 3.59 23.61 36.32
C GLY A 176 3.27 22.24 36.97
N GLU A 177 2.29 21.49 36.45
CA GLU A 177 1.90 20.16 36.94
C GLU A 177 2.59 18.98 36.21
N HIS A 178 3.36 19.25 35.16
CA HIS A 178 4.07 18.23 34.36
C HIS A 178 5.48 18.73 34.01
N PRO A 179 6.52 17.85 33.94
CA PRO A 179 7.89 18.31 33.83
C PRO A 179 8.26 18.85 32.44
N TRP A 180 9.15 19.85 32.46
CA TRP A 180 9.93 20.28 31.31
C TRP A 180 11.29 19.57 31.31
N ASP A 181 11.71 19.08 30.15
CA ASP A 181 13.07 18.64 29.90
C ASP A 181 13.97 19.85 29.57
N LEU A 182 15.15 19.86 30.18
CA LEU A 182 16.17 20.90 30.08
C LEU A 182 17.55 20.33 29.65
N THR A 183 17.64 19.05 29.28
CA THR A 183 18.90 18.39 28.88
C THR A 183 19.53 19.05 27.64
N GLU A 184 18.71 19.47 26.68
CA GLU A 184 19.15 20.22 25.50
C GLU A 184 19.10 21.74 25.68
N ALA A 185 18.63 22.27 26.82
CA ALA A 185 18.51 23.71 27.04
C ALA A 185 19.90 24.39 27.11
N ALA A 186 19.99 25.65 26.66
CA ALA A 186 21.27 26.36 26.73
C ALA A 186 21.67 26.65 28.19
N PRO A 187 22.96 26.54 28.58
CA PRO A 187 23.40 26.71 29.97
C PRO A 187 22.90 28.00 30.62
N GLY A 188 22.27 27.88 31.79
CA GLY A 188 21.68 29.01 32.52
C GLY A 188 20.29 29.45 32.04
N ARG A 189 19.71 28.83 31.00
CA ARG A 189 18.28 28.96 30.69
C ARG A 189 17.43 28.12 31.66
N ARG A 190 16.17 28.52 31.80
CA ARG A 190 15.12 27.83 32.55
C ARG A 190 13.94 27.50 31.63
N ALA A 191 13.05 26.62 32.08
CA ALA A 191 11.71 26.51 31.50
C ALA A 191 10.93 27.84 31.66
N PRO A 192 9.86 28.06 30.87
CA PRO A 192 8.92 29.17 31.07
C PRO A 192 8.37 29.19 32.51
N ASP A 193 8.06 30.39 33.03
CA ASP A 193 7.39 30.50 34.32
C ASP A 193 5.92 30.00 34.20
N PRO A 194 5.37 29.27 35.19
CA PRO A 194 4.01 28.72 35.09
C PRO A 194 2.93 29.78 34.89
N ILE A 195 1.99 29.50 33.98
CA ILE A 195 0.85 30.35 33.65
C ILE A 195 -0.47 29.74 34.14
N THR A 196 -1.47 30.58 34.44
CA THR A 196 -2.83 30.11 34.71
C THR A 196 -3.58 29.82 33.42
N LEU A 197 -4.23 28.66 33.33
CA LEU A 197 -5.23 28.29 32.32
C LEU A 197 -6.57 28.02 33.03
N ASP A 198 -7.69 28.31 32.36
CA ASP A 198 -9.04 28.00 32.86
C ASP A 198 -9.89 27.24 31.82
N SER A 199 -11.18 27.12 32.10
CA SER A 199 -12.17 26.39 31.29
C SER A 199 -12.31 26.90 29.85
N ASN A 200 -11.91 28.15 29.55
CA ASN A 200 -11.87 28.66 28.17
C ASN A 200 -10.64 28.17 27.39
N ASP A 201 -9.53 27.86 28.06
CA ASP A 201 -8.26 27.56 27.39
C ASP A 201 -8.09 26.09 27.02
N ALA A 202 -8.57 25.18 27.87
CA ALA A 202 -8.13 23.79 27.85
C ALA A 202 -8.41 23.08 26.51
N LEU A 203 -9.64 23.17 25.97
CA LEU A 203 -9.93 22.58 24.66
C LEU A 203 -9.19 23.32 23.53
N ALA A 204 -9.12 24.64 23.59
CA ALA A 204 -8.48 25.46 22.56
C ALA A 204 -6.96 25.18 22.44
N LEU A 205 -6.29 24.83 23.54
CA LEU A 205 -4.91 24.35 23.50
C LEU A 205 -4.81 22.98 22.80
N ILE A 206 -5.66 22.02 23.17
CA ILE A 206 -5.49 20.61 22.76
C ILE A 206 -6.13 20.23 21.42
N SER A 207 -7.05 21.03 20.89
CA SER A 207 -7.76 20.77 19.61
C SER A 207 -6.89 21.06 18.37
N SER A 208 -5.76 20.35 18.22
CA SER A 208 -4.84 20.50 17.08
C SER A 208 -4.04 19.22 16.82
N ASN A 209 -3.58 19.04 15.58
CA ASN A 209 -2.65 17.98 15.15
C ASN A 209 -1.17 18.44 15.16
N ALA A 210 -0.78 19.39 16.03
CA ALA A 210 0.53 20.02 15.99
C ALA A 210 1.73 19.06 16.12
N LEU A 211 1.61 17.93 16.82
CA LEU A 211 2.68 16.94 16.95
C LEU A 211 2.82 16.12 15.66
N THR A 212 1.69 15.62 15.17
CA THR A 212 1.57 14.92 13.88
C THR A 212 2.12 15.78 12.75
N LEU A 213 1.79 17.07 12.73
CA LEU A 213 2.25 18.04 11.74
C LEU A 213 3.75 18.38 11.90
N GLY A 214 4.23 18.53 13.14
CA GLY A 214 5.65 18.73 13.44
C GLY A 214 6.50 17.54 13.00
N GLN A 215 6.14 16.32 13.40
CA GLN A 215 6.77 15.06 12.96
C GLN A 215 6.77 14.94 11.43
N SER A 216 5.66 15.31 10.77
CA SER A 216 5.57 15.32 9.30
C SER A 216 6.52 16.31 8.64
N ALA A 217 6.73 17.50 9.23
CA ALA A 217 7.72 18.49 8.77
C ALA A 217 9.15 17.93 8.83
N LEU A 218 9.51 17.31 9.96
CA LEU A 218 10.82 16.71 10.18
C LEU A 218 11.09 15.55 9.20
N ALA A 219 10.09 14.68 9.00
CA ALA A 219 10.18 13.54 8.09
C ALA A 219 10.27 13.95 6.61
N LEU A 220 9.49 14.98 6.20
CA LEU A 220 9.55 15.56 4.87
C LEU A 220 10.93 16.17 4.58
N ALA A 221 11.48 16.96 5.51
CA ALA A 221 12.77 17.61 5.33
C ALA A 221 13.94 16.60 5.26
N GLU A 222 13.90 15.55 6.08
CA GLU A 222 14.88 14.47 6.03
C GLU A 222 14.79 13.68 4.71
N LEU A 223 13.61 13.20 4.35
CA LEU A 223 13.44 12.43 3.11
C LEU A 223 13.73 13.27 1.85
N ARG A 224 13.47 14.58 1.88
CA ARG A 224 13.89 15.52 0.82
C ARG A 224 15.41 15.58 0.65
N ARG A 225 16.18 15.60 1.75
CA ARG A 225 17.66 15.50 1.69
C ARG A 225 18.09 14.15 1.11
N LEU A 226 17.55 13.05 1.64
CA LEU A 226 17.91 11.69 1.19
C LEU A 226 17.54 11.44 -0.29
N LEU A 227 16.46 12.04 -0.79
CA LEU A 227 16.12 11.99 -2.22
C LEU A 227 17.17 12.74 -3.08
N SER A 228 17.56 13.98 -2.73
CA SER A 228 18.64 14.67 -3.46
C SER A 228 19.97 13.89 -3.38
N ALA A 229 20.37 13.45 -2.18
CA ALA A 229 21.59 12.64 -1.99
C ALA A 229 21.55 11.31 -2.78
N SER A 230 20.38 10.67 -2.92
CA SER A 230 20.22 9.46 -3.73
C SER A 230 20.53 9.67 -5.21
N LEU A 231 20.43 10.90 -5.74
CA LEU A 231 20.83 11.19 -7.12
C LEU A 231 22.36 11.25 -7.24
N ALA A 232 23.05 11.86 -6.28
CA ALA A 232 24.51 11.86 -6.21
C ALA A 232 25.07 10.43 -6.06
N VAL A 233 24.50 9.61 -5.16
CA VAL A 233 24.87 8.19 -5.02
C VAL A 233 24.62 7.43 -6.32
N ALA A 234 23.46 7.62 -6.97
CA ALA A 234 23.16 6.96 -8.24
C ALA A 234 24.08 7.39 -9.40
N ALA A 235 24.56 8.63 -9.39
CA ALA A 235 25.54 9.12 -10.37
C ALA A 235 26.90 8.42 -10.18
N LEU A 236 27.37 8.28 -8.93
CA LEU A 236 28.57 7.48 -8.62
C LEU A 236 28.40 6.02 -9.10
N SER A 237 27.27 5.39 -8.78
CA SER A 237 26.94 4.03 -9.22
C SER A 237 26.91 3.90 -10.75
N LEU A 238 26.40 4.90 -11.47
CA LEU A 238 26.35 4.91 -12.94
C LEU A 238 27.75 4.95 -13.56
N ILE A 239 28.64 5.81 -13.03
CA ILE A 239 30.04 5.91 -13.48
C ILE A 239 30.77 4.60 -13.15
N ALA A 240 30.54 4.04 -11.96
CA ALA A 240 31.10 2.77 -11.51
C ALA A 240 30.77 1.58 -12.43
N VAL A 241 29.54 1.51 -12.99
CA VAL A 241 29.17 0.50 -13.99
C VAL A 241 29.42 0.92 -15.45
N GLY A 242 29.87 2.15 -15.70
CA GLY A 242 30.03 2.70 -17.06
C GLY A 242 28.72 2.75 -17.85
N GLY A 243 27.64 3.19 -17.21
CA GLY A 243 26.30 3.27 -17.79
C GLY A 243 26.09 4.45 -18.74
N SER A 244 24.94 4.45 -19.41
CA SER A 244 24.55 5.41 -20.44
C SER A 244 23.92 6.68 -19.88
N TYR A 245 24.28 7.81 -20.48
CA TYR A 245 23.69 9.11 -20.19
C TYR A 245 22.40 9.38 -21.00
N GLU A 246 22.10 8.54 -22.01
CA GLU A 246 20.95 8.67 -22.90
C GLU A 246 19.60 8.61 -22.15
N ALA A 247 19.53 7.82 -21.06
CA ALA A 247 18.35 7.72 -20.21
C ALA A 247 17.94 9.05 -19.55
N TYR A 248 18.85 10.02 -19.45
CA TYR A 248 18.63 11.34 -18.85
C TYR A 248 18.55 12.46 -19.91
N ALA A 249 18.61 12.13 -21.20
CA ALA A 249 18.60 13.11 -22.29
C ALA A 249 17.31 13.96 -22.30
N GLU A 250 17.46 15.27 -22.49
CA GLU A 250 16.36 16.24 -22.42
C GLU A 250 15.17 15.90 -23.34
N PRO A 251 15.34 15.46 -24.62
CA PRO A 251 14.21 15.13 -25.48
C PRO A 251 13.35 13.96 -24.95
N VAL A 252 13.93 13.03 -24.19
CA VAL A 252 13.20 11.90 -23.59
C VAL A 252 12.19 12.42 -22.57
N HIS A 253 12.63 13.34 -21.70
CA HIS A 253 11.79 13.86 -20.61
C HIS A 253 10.87 15.00 -21.09
N ALA A 254 11.27 15.77 -22.09
CA ALA A 254 10.39 16.69 -22.81
C ALA A 254 9.24 15.95 -23.54
N SER A 255 9.46 14.71 -24.01
CA SER A 255 8.39 13.90 -24.62
C SER A 255 7.33 13.39 -23.64
N ARG A 256 7.63 13.42 -22.32
CA ARG A 256 6.71 13.02 -21.25
C ARG A 256 6.99 13.84 -19.97
N PRO A 257 6.57 15.12 -19.93
CA PRO A 257 7.05 16.10 -18.96
C PRO A 257 6.33 16.00 -17.59
N HIS A 258 6.47 14.87 -16.91
CA HIS A 258 6.11 14.77 -15.49
C HIS A 258 7.15 15.55 -14.65
N PRO A 259 6.77 16.55 -13.82
CA PRO A 259 7.72 17.50 -13.24
C PRO A 259 8.89 16.85 -12.49
N GLY A 260 8.61 15.94 -11.55
CA GLY A 260 9.65 15.20 -10.83
C GLY A 260 10.54 14.34 -11.73
N SER A 261 10.00 13.79 -12.83
CA SER A 261 10.82 13.01 -13.79
C SER A 261 11.77 13.92 -14.57
N VAL A 262 11.29 15.09 -15.02
CA VAL A 262 12.12 16.11 -15.70
C VAL A 262 13.22 16.61 -14.74
N ALA A 263 12.85 16.92 -13.49
CA ALA A 263 13.77 17.40 -12.46
C ALA A 263 14.84 16.35 -12.11
N ALA A 264 14.46 15.09 -11.87
CA ALA A 264 15.40 14.01 -11.59
C ALA A 264 16.38 13.79 -12.76
N ALA A 265 15.90 13.83 -14.01
CA ALA A 265 16.77 13.73 -15.18
C ALA A 265 17.71 14.94 -15.32
N ALA A 266 17.24 16.16 -15.07
CA ALA A 266 18.05 17.37 -15.11
C ALA A 266 19.16 17.35 -14.05
N ARG A 267 18.85 16.95 -12.81
CA ARG A 267 19.84 16.78 -11.74
C ARG A 267 20.86 15.70 -12.06
N MET A 268 20.44 14.55 -12.59
CA MET A 268 21.37 13.52 -13.05
C MET A 268 22.30 14.03 -14.15
N ARG A 269 21.82 14.83 -15.12
CA ARG A 269 22.68 15.47 -16.11
C ARG A 269 23.71 16.41 -15.47
N ALA A 270 23.29 17.28 -14.55
CA ALA A 270 24.18 18.21 -13.86
C ALA A 270 25.25 17.49 -13.02
N LEU A 271 24.86 16.46 -12.26
CA LEU A 271 25.78 15.62 -11.46
C LEU A 271 26.86 14.96 -12.34
N LEU A 272 26.49 14.49 -13.53
CA LEU A 272 27.34 13.75 -14.46
C LEU A 272 28.09 14.63 -15.49
N GLY A 273 27.88 15.95 -15.50
CA GLY A 273 28.36 16.83 -16.58
C GLY A 273 27.79 16.47 -17.97
N ALA A 274 26.66 15.76 -18.02
CA ALA A 274 26.14 15.20 -19.26
C ALA A 274 25.37 16.24 -20.09
N PRO A 275 25.68 16.43 -21.38
CA PRO A 275 25.00 17.41 -22.22
C PRO A 275 23.50 17.04 -22.40
N PRO A 276 22.61 18.01 -22.68
CA PRO A 276 21.17 17.75 -22.81
C PRO A 276 20.83 16.75 -23.93
N ARG A 277 21.67 16.66 -24.96
CA ARG A 277 21.59 15.69 -26.05
C ARG A 277 22.93 14.93 -26.16
N PRO A 278 23.14 13.87 -25.37
CA PRO A 278 24.38 13.11 -25.40
C PRO A 278 24.50 12.30 -26.71
N THR A 279 25.73 12.10 -27.18
CA THR A 279 26.02 11.44 -28.47
C THR A 279 26.98 10.25 -28.29
N PRO A 280 26.89 9.19 -29.13
CA PRO A 280 27.73 7.99 -29.00
C PRO A 280 29.24 8.28 -29.02
N PRO A 281 30.06 7.51 -28.27
CA PRO A 281 29.70 6.32 -27.48
C PRO A 281 29.14 6.65 -26.07
N LEU A 282 27.99 6.08 -25.73
CA LEU A 282 27.29 6.28 -24.44
C LEU A 282 27.23 5.00 -23.58
N GLY A 283 28.33 4.26 -23.47
CA GLY A 283 28.34 3.02 -22.68
C GLY A 283 27.45 1.92 -23.28
N ARG A 284 26.45 1.43 -22.53
CA ARG A 284 25.54 0.36 -22.97
C ARG A 284 24.36 0.90 -23.78
N ILE A 285 23.87 0.10 -24.73
CA ILE A 285 22.62 0.36 -25.48
C ILE A 285 21.41 0.40 -24.54
N GLN A 286 21.40 -0.43 -23.50
CA GLN A 286 20.46 -0.34 -22.37
C GLN A 286 21.14 -0.77 -21.08
N ASP A 287 21.05 0.06 -20.03
CA ASP A 287 21.33 -0.36 -18.66
C ASP A 287 20.08 -0.97 -17.99
N PRO A 288 20.27 -1.71 -16.88
CA PRO A 288 19.19 -2.15 -16.01
C PRO A 288 18.29 -1.01 -15.52
N TYR A 289 17.05 -1.33 -15.15
CA TYR A 289 16.07 -0.35 -14.68
C TYR A 289 16.54 0.47 -13.46
N GLY A 290 17.41 -0.10 -12.61
CA GLY A 290 18.07 0.61 -11.48
C GLY A 290 18.71 1.95 -11.87
N PHE A 291 19.19 2.05 -13.11
CA PHE A 291 19.73 3.27 -13.73
C PHE A 291 18.73 3.88 -14.73
N ARG A 292 18.33 3.13 -15.75
CA ARG A 292 17.58 3.67 -16.90
C ARG A 292 16.17 4.14 -16.57
N CYS A 293 15.55 3.60 -15.53
CA CYS A 293 14.22 4.01 -15.07
C CYS A 293 14.26 4.95 -13.86
N LEU A 294 15.44 5.46 -13.50
CA LEU A 294 15.62 6.33 -12.34
C LEU A 294 14.74 7.58 -12.39
N PRO A 295 14.68 8.38 -13.48
CA PRO A 295 13.83 9.56 -13.49
C PRO A 295 12.34 9.25 -13.28
N GLN A 296 11.85 8.14 -13.85
CA GLN A 296 10.43 7.78 -13.80
C GLN A 296 10.02 7.09 -12.47
N ILE A 297 10.98 6.64 -11.66
CA ILE A 297 10.74 6.01 -10.36
C ILE A 297 11.06 6.97 -9.20
N HIS A 298 12.11 7.78 -9.34
CA HIS A 298 12.49 8.82 -8.40
C HIS A 298 11.59 10.06 -8.52
N GLY A 299 11.18 10.42 -9.75
CA GLY A 299 10.36 11.60 -10.02
C GLY A 299 9.08 11.66 -9.20
N PRO A 300 8.26 10.59 -9.13
CA PRO A 300 7.07 10.54 -8.28
C PRO A 300 7.34 10.79 -6.78
N ALA A 301 8.55 10.53 -6.27
CA ALA A 301 8.91 10.86 -4.89
C ALA A 301 9.21 12.37 -4.72
N LEU A 302 9.69 13.06 -5.76
CA LEU A 302 9.78 14.52 -5.80
C LEU A 302 8.38 15.14 -5.95
N ASP A 303 7.54 14.64 -6.86
CA ASP A 303 6.16 15.11 -7.02
C ASP A 303 5.35 14.96 -5.70
N ALA A 304 5.58 13.86 -4.96
CA ALA A 304 4.99 13.62 -3.63
C ALA A 304 5.61 14.48 -2.51
N THR A 305 6.90 14.82 -2.61
CA THR A 305 7.59 15.76 -1.69
C THR A 305 6.87 17.12 -1.72
N ASP A 306 6.57 17.63 -2.92
CA ASP A 306 5.90 18.92 -3.08
C ASP A 306 4.41 18.83 -2.71
N ALA A 307 3.78 17.67 -2.91
CA ALA A 307 2.39 17.44 -2.49
C ALA A 307 2.22 17.48 -0.97
N LEU A 308 3.13 16.84 -0.22
CA LEU A 308 3.11 16.87 1.24
C LEU A 308 3.43 18.28 1.77
N GLU A 309 4.38 19.01 1.16
CA GLU A 309 4.67 20.39 1.56
C GLU A 309 3.48 21.33 1.36
N ARG A 310 2.73 21.19 0.25
CA ARG A 310 1.50 21.97 0.03
C ARG A 310 0.45 21.72 1.12
N VAL A 311 0.26 20.47 1.55
CA VAL A 311 -0.68 20.14 2.64
C VAL A 311 -0.19 20.75 3.97
N LEU A 312 1.07 20.51 4.34
CA LEU A 312 1.63 21.03 5.59
C LEU A 312 1.64 22.57 5.64
N THR A 313 1.85 23.25 4.51
CA THR A 313 1.80 24.72 4.42
C THR A 313 0.41 25.28 4.75
N VAL A 314 -0.67 24.57 4.42
CA VAL A 314 -2.03 24.93 4.84
C VAL A 314 -2.22 24.64 6.33
N GLU A 315 -1.89 23.43 6.77
CA GLU A 315 -2.12 22.94 8.13
C GLU A 315 -1.35 23.74 9.22
N PHE A 316 -0.15 24.25 8.91
CA PHE A 316 0.62 25.11 9.83
C PHE A 316 0.03 26.51 10.01
N ASN A 317 -0.74 27.00 9.03
CA ASN A 317 -1.15 28.40 8.88
C ASN A 317 -2.68 28.56 8.82
N ALA A 318 -3.40 27.59 9.38
CA ALA A 318 -4.85 27.58 9.49
C ALA A 318 -5.28 27.47 10.96
N ALA A 319 -6.36 28.16 11.31
CA ALA A 319 -7.12 27.88 12.52
C ALA A 319 -8.00 26.64 12.28
N ALA A 320 -7.56 25.49 12.80
CA ALA A 320 -8.20 24.19 12.62
C ALA A 320 -8.91 23.68 13.89
N GLU A 321 -8.81 24.45 14.98
CA GLU A 321 -9.45 24.20 16.26
C GLU A 321 -10.98 24.08 16.13
N ASN A 322 -11.61 23.25 16.96
CA ASN A 322 -13.06 23.18 17.08
C ASN A 322 -13.50 23.55 18.52
N PRO A 323 -14.32 24.59 18.73
CA PRO A 323 -14.86 25.50 17.72
C PRO A 323 -13.87 26.55 17.21
N LEU A 324 -13.99 26.92 15.94
CA LEU A 324 -13.44 28.15 15.39
C LEU A 324 -14.18 29.36 15.99
N ILE A 325 -13.46 30.24 16.66
CA ILE A 325 -13.96 31.51 17.16
C ILE A 325 -13.69 32.60 16.12
N SER A 326 -14.74 33.21 15.58
CA SER A 326 -14.63 34.41 14.74
C SER A 326 -14.91 35.65 15.57
N SER A 327 -13.86 36.43 15.84
CA SER A 327 -13.98 37.78 16.42
C SER A 327 -14.55 38.81 15.44
N THR A 328 -14.75 38.45 14.16
CA THR A 328 -15.35 39.33 13.14
C THR A 328 -16.86 39.17 13.12
N ASP A 329 -17.34 37.94 13.31
CA ASP A 329 -18.78 37.59 13.32
C ASP A 329 -19.37 37.55 14.74
N GLU A 330 -18.53 37.74 15.78
CA GLU A 330 -18.84 37.49 17.20
C GLU A 330 -19.51 36.13 17.39
N ALA A 331 -18.90 35.08 16.82
CA ALA A 331 -19.50 33.75 16.72
C ALA A 331 -18.50 32.61 16.98
N ALA A 332 -19.01 31.47 17.46
CA ALA A 332 -18.28 30.21 17.59
C ALA A 332 -18.91 29.17 16.65
N TYR A 333 -18.13 28.67 15.69
CA TYR A 333 -18.55 27.67 14.73
C TYR A 333 -18.06 26.28 15.15
N HIS A 334 -18.94 25.28 15.16
CA HIS A 334 -18.59 23.88 15.46
C HIS A 334 -18.41 23.07 14.17
N HIS A 335 -17.26 22.42 14.00
CA HIS A 335 -16.87 21.75 12.74
C HIS A 335 -15.73 20.72 12.96
N GLY A 336 -15.31 20.04 11.89
CA GLY A 336 -14.36 18.92 11.92
C GLY A 336 -12.95 19.22 11.40
N ASN A 337 -12.44 20.47 11.46
CA ASN A 337 -11.14 20.81 10.82
C ASN A 337 -9.94 20.12 11.48
N PHE A 338 -10.09 19.61 12.70
CA PHE A 338 -9.10 18.76 13.37
C PHE A 338 -8.94 17.36 12.73
N TYR A 339 -9.75 16.99 11.73
CA TYR A 339 -9.69 15.69 11.08
C TYR A 339 -8.66 15.67 9.93
N ALA A 340 -7.44 15.22 10.23
CA ALA A 340 -6.24 15.34 9.38
C ALA A 340 -6.18 14.39 8.15
N ALA A 341 -7.29 14.23 7.42
CA ALA A 341 -7.41 13.33 6.26
C ALA A 341 -6.41 13.65 5.13
N HIS A 342 -6.24 14.94 4.79
CA HIS A 342 -5.28 15.37 3.76
C HIS A 342 -3.84 14.99 4.14
N THR A 343 -3.47 15.22 5.40
CA THR A 343 -2.17 14.88 5.97
C THR A 343 -1.92 13.37 5.94
N ALA A 344 -2.88 12.55 6.36
CA ALA A 344 -2.77 11.08 6.33
C ALA A 344 -2.50 10.56 4.89
N LEU A 345 -3.33 10.97 3.92
CA LEU A 345 -3.22 10.51 2.53
C LEU A 345 -1.96 11.02 1.84
N ALA A 346 -1.51 12.25 2.12
CA ALA A 346 -0.27 12.78 1.58
C ALA A 346 0.97 12.05 2.15
N LEU A 347 0.96 11.73 3.44
CA LEU A 347 2.01 10.92 4.09
C LEU A 347 2.06 9.50 3.52
N ASP A 348 0.91 8.85 3.32
CA ASP A 348 0.82 7.52 2.69
C ASP A 348 1.37 7.51 1.26
N HIS A 349 0.96 8.48 0.44
CA HIS A 349 1.49 8.66 -0.91
C HIS A 349 3.02 8.85 -0.93
N PHE A 350 3.53 9.69 -0.02
CA PHE A 350 4.96 9.98 0.08
C PHE A 350 5.79 8.76 0.51
N ARG A 351 5.36 8.01 1.54
CA ARG A 351 6.03 6.75 1.94
C ARG A 351 6.11 5.76 0.80
N LEU A 352 5.00 5.55 0.08
CA LEU A 352 4.94 4.59 -1.02
C LEU A 352 5.84 4.97 -2.20
N ALA A 353 6.01 6.26 -2.49
CA ALA A 353 6.91 6.76 -3.53
C ALA A 353 8.39 6.63 -3.13
N VAL A 354 8.75 7.02 -1.90
CA VAL A 354 10.11 6.84 -1.35
C VAL A 354 10.51 5.36 -1.33
N LEU A 355 9.59 4.46 -0.97
CA LEU A 355 9.84 3.01 -0.99
C LEU A 355 10.23 2.48 -2.38
N GLN A 356 9.71 3.03 -3.48
CA GLN A 356 10.13 2.62 -4.82
C GLN A 356 11.54 3.13 -5.16
N THR A 357 11.91 4.30 -4.65
CA THR A 357 13.28 4.83 -4.80
C THR A 357 14.30 4.02 -4.00
N ALA A 358 13.95 3.59 -2.78
CA ALA A 358 14.78 2.67 -1.99
C ALA A 358 14.94 1.29 -2.65
N ARG A 359 13.87 0.73 -3.22
CA ARG A 359 13.95 -0.47 -4.08
C ARG A 359 14.93 -0.26 -5.24
N LEU A 360 14.89 0.90 -5.89
CA LEU A 360 15.78 1.23 -7.00
C LEU A 360 17.26 1.30 -6.57
N SER A 361 17.54 1.82 -5.38
CA SER A 361 18.87 1.81 -4.79
C SER A 361 19.38 0.38 -4.57
N THR A 362 18.57 -0.52 -4.00
CA THR A 362 18.97 -1.95 -3.88
C THR A 362 19.20 -2.63 -5.23
N ALA A 363 18.52 -2.21 -6.30
CA ALA A 363 18.77 -2.73 -7.65
C ALA A 363 20.08 -2.21 -8.27
N ARG A 364 20.56 -1.01 -7.88
CA ARG A 364 21.89 -0.52 -8.26
C ARG A 364 22.99 -1.16 -7.42
N LEU A 365 22.76 -1.40 -6.12
CA LEU A 365 23.68 -2.15 -5.26
C LEU A 365 23.95 -3.56 -5.82
N ALA A 366 22.91 -4.32 -6.20
CA ALA A 366 23.09 -5.62 -6.85
C ALA A 366 23.83 -5.52 -8.21
N ALA A 367 23.60 -4.44 -8.98
CA ALA A 367 24.35 -4.21 -10.22
C ALA A 367 25.83 -3.82 -9.97
N LEU A 368 26.18 -3.29 -8.80
CA LEU A 368 27.57 -3.05 -8.38
C LEU A 368 28.27 -4.33 -7.91
N SER A 369 27.54 -5.36 -7.50
CA SER A 369 28.11 -6.67 -7.21
C SER A 369 28.49 -7.45 -8.47
N GLU A 370 27.84 -7.23 -9.61
CA GLU A 370 27.95 -8.13 -10.76
C GLU A 370 29.09 -7.79 -11.74
N PRO A 371 29.90 -8.79 -12.18
CA PRO A 371 30.99 -8.60 -13.15
C PRO A 371 30.53 -8.08 -14.52
N ASP A 372 29.35 -8.47 -15.01
CA ASP A 372 28.85 -8.02 -16.32
C ASP A 372 28.54 -6.50 -16.35
N PHE A 373 28.31 -5.90 -15.18
CA PHE A 373 28.10 -4.47 -15.04
C PHE A 373 29.36 -3.71 -14.63
N THR A 374 30.19 -4.25 -13.73
CA THR A 374 31.39 -3.56 -13.21
C THR A 374 32.70 -3.86 -13.95
N ARG A 375 32.80 -5.05 -14.57
CA ARG A 375 34.05 -5.68 -15.05
C ARG A 375 35.07 -5.97 -13.93
N LEU A 376 34.60 -6.06 -12.69
CA LEU A 376 35.38 -6.42 -11.50
C LEU A 376 35.09 -7.88 -11.08
N ARG A 377 35.64 -8.29 -9.93
CA ARG A 377 35.24 -9.55 -9.28
C ARG A 377 33.81 -9.44 -8.74
N PRO A 378 33.08 -10.58 -8.62
CA PRO A 378 31.79 -10.62 -7.93
C PRO A 378 31.84 -9.96 -6.56
N PHE A 379 30.78 -9.27 -6.19
CA PHE A 379 30.63 -8.57 -4.90
C PHE A 379 31.75 -7.58 -4.58
N LEU A 380 32.44 -7.06 -5.62
CA LEU A 380 33.65 -6.23 -5.47
C LEU A 380 34.72 -6.90 -4.58
N GLY A 381 34.81 -8.24 -4.60
CA GLY A 381 35.78 -9.00 -3.82
C GLY A 381 37.22 -8.62 -4.15
N ASP A 382 38.11 -8.70 -3.16
CA ASP A 382 39.54 -8.40 -3.33
C ASP A 382 40.26 -9.53 -4.10
N PRO A 383 41.58 -9.45 -4.36
CA PRO A 383 42.32 -10.49 -5.07
C PRO A 383 42.42 -11.86 -4.38
N ALA A 384 42.14 -11.97 -3.07
CA ALA A 384 42.30 -13.20 -2.31
C ALA A 384 41.30 -14.30 -2.75
N PRO A 385 41.59 -15.58 -2.46
CA PRO A 385 40.63 -16.66 -2.66
C PRO A 385 39.41 -16.48 -1.73
N ALA A 386 38.20 -16.53 -2.30
CA ALA A 386 36.93 -16.48 -1.57
C ALA A 386 36.65 -15.21 -0.74
N SER A 387 37.25 -14.06 -1.09
CA SER A 387 36.78 -12.75 -0.59
C SER A 387 35.31 -12.53 -0.98
N SER A 388 34.51 -12.11 -0.01
CA SER A 388 33.08 -11.81 -0.14
C SER A 388 32.81 -10.32 -0.37
N GLY A 389 33.79 -9.44 -0.16
CA GLY A 389 33.72 -8.02 -0.50
C GLY A 389 32.52 -7.32 0.14
N VAL A 390 31.61 -6.80 -0.68
CA VAL A 390 30.39 -6.09 -0.24
C VAL A 390 29.12 -6.95 -0.25
N MET A 391 29.22 -8.28 -0.45
CA MET A 391 28.05 -9.18 -0.51
C MET A 391 27.08 -8.96 0.66
N ILE A 392 27.60 -8.78 1.88
CA ILE A 392 26.79 -8.58 3.09
C ILE A 392 25.98 -7.27 3.10
N LEU A 393 26.34 -6.28 2.27
CA LEU A 393 25.58 -5.02 2.14
C LEU A 393 24.22 -5.25 1.47
N GLU A 394 24.09 -6.26 0.59
CA GLU A 394 22.79 -6.63 0.01
C GLU A 394 21.83 -7.17 1.08
N TYR A 395 22.35 -7.92 2.05
CA TYR A 395 21.59 -8.43 3.19
C TYR A 395 21.19 -7.28 4.13
N ALA A 396 22.11 -6.36 4.43
CA ALA A 396 21.85 -5.20 5.28
C ALA A 396 20.82 -4.24 4.65
N ALA A 397 21.00 -3.87 3.37
CA ALA A 397 20.05 -3.06 2.63
C ALA A 397 18.72 -3.77 2.41
N GLY A 398 18.74 -5.09 2.19
CA GLY A 398 17.54 -5.93 2.10
C GLY A 398 16.73 -5.96 3.40
N ALA A 399 17.39 -6.03 4.55
CA ALA A 399 16.74 -5.97 5.87
C ALA A 399 16.15 -4.57 6.15
N ALA A 400 16.91 -3.50 5.92
CA ALA A 400 16.41 -2.13 6.05
C ALA A 400 15.22 -1.86 5.11
N LEU A 401 15.29 -2.34 3.86
CA LEU A 401 14.19 -2.27 2.90
C LEU A 401 13.00 -3.16 3.31
N GLY A 402 13.22 -4.22 4.10
CA GLY A 402 12.19 -5.02 4.75
C GLY A 402 11.37 -4.20 5.75
N GLU A 403 12.05 -3.53 6.68
CA GLU A 403 11.42 -2.60 7.62
C GLU A 403 10.68 -1.47 6.88
N MET A 404 11.30 -0.85 5.86
CA MET A 404 10.63 0.17 5.04
C MET A 404 9.31 -0.33 4.44
N ARG A 405 9.23 -1.59 3.97
CA ARG A 405 7.98 -2.18 3.46
C ARG A 405 6.95 -2.33 4.56
N ALA A 406 7.35 -2.78 5.75
CA ALA A 406 6.46 -2.96 6.89
C ALA A 406 5.86 -1.63 7.38
N VAL A 407 6.69 -0.59 7.54
CA VAL A 407 6.20 0.75 7.98
C VAL A 407 5.53 1.57 6.86
N SER A 408 5.58 1.11 5.61
CA SER A 408 4.85 1.73 4.48
C SER A 408 3.47 1.12 4.22
N HIS A 409 2.95 0.26 5.12
CA HIS A 409 1.53 -0.10 5.06
C HIS A 409 0.67 1.16 5.32
N PRO A 410 -0.32 1.50 4.47
CA PRO A 410 -1.00 2.78 4.56
C PRO A 410 -1.70 3.01 5.90
N ALA A 411 -1.43 4.14 6.54
CA ALA A 411 -1.99 4.51 7.81
C ALA A 411 -3.47 4.85 7.71
N SER A 412 -3.92 5.46 6.59
CA SER A 412 -5.32 5.84 6.37
C SER A 412 -6.28 4.65 6.19
N LEU A 413 -5.80 3.40 6.28
CA LEU A 413 -6.62 2.19 6.38
C LEU A 413 -7.01 1.85 7.83
N GLY A 414 -6.44 2.55 8.81
CA GLY A 414 -6.80 2.42 10.21
C GLY A 414 -8.24 2.88 10.49
N HIS A 415 -8.88 2.24 11.46
CA HIS A 415 -10.21 2.59 11.94
C HIS A 415 -10.26 2.52 13.46
N ALA A 416 -11.00 3.43 14.08
CA ALA A 416 -11.24 3.47 15.52
C ALA A 416 -12.64 4.04 15.77
N VAL A 417 -13.28 3.56 16.85
CA VAL A 417 -14.55 4.09 17.35
C VAL A 417 -14.34 4.52 18.79
N LEU A 418 -14.35 5.82 19.03
CA LEU A 418 -14.06 6.46 20.32
C LEU A 418 -15.30 7.20 20.87
N SER A 419 -15.16 7.77 22.07
CA SER A 419 -16.19 8.59 22.73
C SER A 419 -17.60 7.99 22.73
N ARG A 420 -17.72 6.68 22.98
CA ARG A 420 -18.98 5.91 22.97
C ARG A 420 -19.72 5.91 21.62
N GLY A 421 -19.00 5.95 20.50
CA GLY A 421 -19.59 5.98 19.15
C GLY A 421 -19.97 7.38 18.67
N VAL A 422 -19.29 8.40 19.20
CA VAL A 422 -19.42 9.83 18.79
C VAL A 422 -18.21 10.26 17.93
N GLU A 423 -17.14 9.48 17.99
CA GLU A 423 -15.93 9.63 17.18
C GLU A 423 -15.70 8.30 16.46
N GLU A 424 -16.60 7.97 15.52
CA GLU A 424 -16.63 6.71 14.78
C GLU A 424 -15.63 6.63 13.61
N GLN A 425 -14.80 7.66 13.41
CA GLN A 425 -13.69 7.67 12.47
C GLN A 425 -12.48 8.42 13.05
N ALA A 426 -11.28 8.02 12.61
CA ALA A 426 -10.01 8.66 12.93
C ALA A 426 -9.09 8.59 11.71
N SER A 427 -8.30 9.65 11.45
CA SER A 427 -7.50 9.74 10.22
C SER A 427 -6.19 8.91 10.23
N PHE A 428 -5.73 8.47 11.40
CA PHE A 428 -4.43 7.83 11.63
C PHE A 428 -3.21 8.60 11.11
N ALA A 429 -3.35 9.91 10.85
CA ALA A 429 -2.26 10.80 10.44
C ALA A 429 -1.06 10.75 11.41
N SER A 430 -1.32 10.61 12.72
CA SER A 430 -0.30 10.48 13.77
C SER A 430 0.57 9.22 13.62
N LEU A 431 -0.05 8.07 13.30
CA LEU A 431 0.67 6.84 12.95
C LEU A 431 1.46 7.05 11.65
N GLY A 432 0.86 7.72 10.67
CA GLY A 432 1.52 8.06 9.42
C GLY A 432 2.77 8.90 9.60
N ALA A 433 2.75 9.92 10.47
CA ALA A 433 3.90 10.78 10.72
C ALA A 433 5.08 9.99 11.33
N ARG A 434 4.83 9.17 12.35
CA ARG A 434 5.84 8.28 12.97
C ARG A 434 6.35 7.20 12.01
N GLN A 435 5.48 6.65 11.15
CA GLN A 435 5.90 5.75 10.07
C GLN A 435 6.85 6.45 9.08
N THR A 436 6.57 7.69 8.68
CA THR A 436 7.40 8.43 7.72
C THR A 436 8.78 8.79 8.30
N LEU A 437 8.87 9.10 9.59
CA LEU A 437 10.15 9.23 10.30
C LEU A 437 10.98 7.94 10.18
N ARG A 438 10.40 6.79 10.55
CA ARG A 438 11.08 5.48 10.44
C ARG A 438 11.46 5.09 9.00
N VAL A 439 10.67 5.47 8.01
CA VAL A 439 11.03 5.30 6.58
C VAL A 439 12.34 6.02 6.25
N ALA A 440 12.60 7.17 6.86
CA ALA A 440 13.81 7.95 6.65
C ALA A 440 15.06 7.27 7.23
N ASP A 441 15.00 6.81 8.48
CA ASP A 441 16.10 6.08 9.14
C ASP A 441 16.57 4.88 8.31
N HIS A 442 15.61 4.07 7.85
CA HIS A 442 15.89 2.89 7.06
C HIS A 442 16.35 3.22 5.63
N TYR A 443 15.83 4.29 5.00
CA TYR A 443 16.27 4.72 3.68
C TYR A 443 17.72 5.22 3.68
N ARG A 444 18.11 5.96 4.73
CA ARG A 444 19.48 6.44 4.96
C ARG A 444 20.49 5.29 5.00
N LEU A 445 20.12 4.15 5.61
CA LEU A 445 20.95 2.92 5.62
C LEU A 445 21.03 2.23 4.24
N VAL A 446 19.93 2.17 3.49
CA VAL A 446 19.91 1.60 2.12
C VAL A 446 20.85 2.40 1.19
N LEU A 447 20.76 3.73 1.23
CA LEU A 447 21.65 4.61 0.46
C LEU A 447 23.11 4.52 0.93
N GLY A 448 23.36 4.37 2.23
CA GLY A 448 24.70 4.15 2.78
C GLY A 448 25.36 2.89 2.23
N CYS A 449 24.61 1.79 2.11
CA CYS A 449 25.08 0.55 1.50
C CYS A 449 25.43 0.73 0.01
N GLU A 450 24.60 1.43 -0.76
CA GLU A 450 24.89 1.72 -2.18
C GLU A 450 26.14 2.59 -2.33
N LEU A 451 26.29 3.63 -1.50
CA LEU A 451 27.44 4.56 -1.55
C LEU A 451 28.77 3.85 -1.25
N VAL A 452 28.83 2.97 -0.25
CA VAL A 452 30.03 2.16 0.05
C VAL A 452 30.41 1.29 -1.14
N ALA A 453 29.44 0.62 -1.78
CA ALA A 453 29.69 -0.20 -2.96
C ALA A 453 30.14 0.64 -4.18
N ALA A 454 29.50 1.79 -4.43
CA ALA A 454 29.82 2.66 -5.56
C ALA A 454 31.26 3.22 -5.47
N VAL A 455 31.64 3.72 -4.29
CA VAL A 455 33.00 4.25 -4.04
C VAL A 455 34.04 3.13 -4.11
N ARG A 456 33.74 1.94 -3.59
CA ARG A 456 34.62 0.76 -3.70
C ARG A 456 34.82 0.34 -5.16
N ALA A 457 33.76 0.33 -5.97
CA ALA A 457 33.82 -0.01 -7.39
C ALA A 457 34.63 1.00 -8.21
N LEU A 458 34.44 2.31 -7.97
CA LEU A 458 35.23 3.37 -8.60
C LEU A 458 36.74 3.22 -8.27
N ARG A 459 37.07 3.06 -6.98
CA ARG A 459 38.44 2.80 -6.50
C ARG A 459 39.05 1.56 -7.17
N GLN A 460 38.34 0.43 -7.22
CA GLN A 460 38.84 -0.80 -7.85
C GLN A 460 39.00 -0.71 -9.37
N ARG A 461 38.18 0.11 -10.06
CA ARG A 461 38.35 0.37 -11.50
C ARG A 461 39.43 1.40 -11.82
N GLY A 462 40.04 2.04 -10.82
CA GLY A 462 40.95 3.18 -11.03
C GLY A 462 40.25 4.38 -11.68
N LEU A 463 38.96 4.59 -11.37
CA LEU A 463 38.18 5.72 -11.88
C LEU A 463 38.09 6.82 -10.84
N GLU A 464 38.67 7.97 -11.17
CA GLU A 464 38.45 9.24 -10.49
C GLU A 464 37.47 10.05 -11.35
N PRO A 465 36.22 10.29 -10.90
CA PRO A 465 35.31 11.20 -11.56
C PRO A 465 35.85 12.64 -11.49
N ASP A 466 35.55 13.44 -12.52
CA ASP A 466 36.01 14.83 -12.64
C ASP A 466 35.67 15.66 -11.38
N PRO A 467 36.68 16.16 -10.62
CA PRO A 467 36.46 16.83 -9.34
C PRO A 467 35.73 18.17 -9.46
N GLU A 468 35.69 18.78 -10.64
CA GLU A 468 34.91 20.00 -10.90
C GLU A 468 33.42 19.70 -11.09
N LEU A 469 33.05 18.43 -11.35
CA LEU A 469 31.66 17.99 -11.43
C LEU A 469 31.11 17.61 -10.04
N PRO A 470 29.82 17.87 -9.76
CA PRO A 470 29.21 17.50 -8.47
C PRO A 470 29.33 16.02 -8.09
N ALA A 471 29.38 15.08 -9.05
CA ALA A 471 29.69 13.67 -8.76
C ALA A 471 31.15 13.43 -8.36
N GLY A 472 32.12 14.19 -8.87
CA GLY A 472 33.52 14.13 -8.40
C GLY A 472 33.68 14.71 -7.00
N VAL A 473 32.98 15.81 -6.69
CA VAL A 473 32.89 16.34 -5.32
C VAL A 473 32.31 15.28 -4.38
N ALA A 474 31.22 14.61 -4.77
CA ALA A 474 30.64 13.51 -3.99
C ALA A 474 31.62 12.34 -3.80
N PHE A 475 32.37 11.95 -4.84
CA PHE A 475 33.38 10.90 -4.76
C PHE A 475 34.56 11.27 -3.85
N ALA A 476 35.03 12.51 -3.92
CA ALA A 476 36.12 13.02 -3.10
C ALA A 476 35.74 13.03 -1.61
N LEU A 477 34.58 13.62 -1.28
CA LEU A 477 34.02 13.64 0.08
C LEU A 477 33.83 12.23 0.64
N ALA A 478 33.35 11.28 -0.17
CA ALA A 478 33.21 9.89 0.27
C ALA A 478 34.55 9.15 0.36
N SER A 479 35.51 9.48 -0.50
CA SER A 479 36.84 8.87 -0.49
C SER A 479 37.74 9.38 0.65
N GLU A 480 37.47 10.57 1.19
CA GLU A 480 38.10 11.12 2.39
C GLU A 480 37.73 10.31 3.64
N VAL A 481 36.45 9.94 3.79
CA VAL A 481 35.92 9.37 5.04
C VAL A 481 35.73 7.84 5.04
N LEU A 482 35.57 7.20 3.89
CA LEU A 482 35.40 5.74 3.79
C LEU A 482 36.75 5.03 3.71
N ASP A 483 36.99 4.06 4.59
CA ASP A 483 38.26 3.35 4.71
C ASP A 483 38.69 2.73 3.35
N PRO A 484 39.89 3.06 2.82
CA PRO A 484 40.35 2.64 1.49
C PRO A 484 40.69 1.16 1.38
N ARG A 485 40.71 0.42 2.50
CA ARG A 485 41.11 -0.98 2.55
C ARG A 485 40.07 -1.91 1.90
N MET A 486 40.58 -2.81 1.08
CA MET A 486 39.80 -3.66 0.19
C MET A 486 39.61 -5.08 0.72
N GLU A 487 40.46 -5.56 1.63
CA GLU A 487 40.34 -6.87 2.25
C GLU A 487 39.01 -7.05 2.99
N ASP A 488 38.55 -8.30 3.11
CA ASP A 488 37.31 -8.63 3.82
C ASP A 488 37.40 -8.20 5.29
N ARG A 489 36.49 -7.30 5.70
CA ARG A 489 36.43 -6.68 7.03
C ARG A 489 34.99 -6.28 7.37
N PRO A 490 34.65 -6.05 8.65
CA PRO A 490 33.35 -5.50 9.01
C PRO A 490 33.11 -4.15 8.33
N LEU A 491 31.98 -4.01 7.63
CA LEU A 491 31.58 -2.80 6.90
C LEU A 491 30.58 -1.91 7.67
N THR A 492 30.32 -2.24 8.94
CA THR A 492 29.31 -1.55 9.77
C THR A 492 29.62 -0.07 9.95
N GLU A 493 30.88 0.30 10.18
CA GLU A 493 31.26 1.71 10.31
C GLU A 493 31.29 2.41 8.95
N ASP A 494 31.65 1.74 7.84
CA ASP A 494 31.57 2.34 6.50
C ASP A 494 30.14 2.73 6.15
N VAL A 495 29.16 1.87 6.45
CA VAL A 495 27.73 2.18 6.27
C VAL A 495 27.30 3.31 7.21
N ALA A 496 27.77 3.34 8.47
CA ALA A 496 27.46 4.41 9.41
C ALA A 496 28.07 5.77 9.00
N VAL A 497 29.30 5.78 8.50
CA VAL A 497 29.98 6.95 7.92
C VAL A 497 29.24 7.41 6.65
N ALA A 498 28.95 6.51 5.73
CA ALA A 498 28.20 6.81 4.51
C ALA A 498 26.81 7.39 4.83
N ALA A 499 26.08 6.80 5.77
CA ALA A 499 24.76 7.24 6.22
C ALA A 499 24.77 8.66 6.85
N ARG A 500 25.87 9.05 7.51
CA ARG A 500 26.10 10.43 7.98
C ARG A 500 26.52 11.38 6.85
N LEU A 501 27.29 10.88 5.88
CA LEU A 501 27.77 11.69 4.76
C LEU A 501 26.65 12.14 3.81
N LEU A 502 25.56 11.38 3.69
CA LEU A 502 24.42 11.70 2.80
C LEU A 502 23.89 13.13 2.99
N ASP A 503 23.90 13.67 4.22
CA ASP A 503 23.48 15.07 4.47
C ASP A 503 24.37 16.10 3.75
N ARG A 504 25.68 15.82 3.58
CA ARG A 504 26.62 16.67 2.81
C ARG A 504 26.55 16.42 1.30
N LEU A 505 25.89 15.35 0.84
CA LEU A 505 25.72 15.03 -0.58
C LEU A 505 24.42 15.59 -1.18
N ALA A 506 23.47 16.02 -0.35
CA ALA A 506 22.26 16.70 -0.79
C ALA A 506 22.60 18.12 -1.30
N GLY A 507 22.06 18.51 -2.46
CA GLY A 507 22.20 19.86 -3.01
C GLY A 507 23.52 20.15 -3.73
N LEU A 508 24.39 19.15 -3.94
CA LEU A 508 25.63 19.33 -4.72
C LEU A 508 25.33 19.77 -6.17
N GLU A 509 24.15 19.45 -6.70
CA GLU A 509 23.66 19.91 -8.00
C GLU A 509 23.57 21.45 -8.15
N GLY A 510 23.50 22.21 -7.05
CA GLY A 510 23.29 23.65 -7.07
C GLY A 510 24.52 24.53 -7.30
N ARG A 511 25.74 23.97 -7.31
CA ARG A 511 26.99 24.77 -7.28
C ARG A 511 27.61 25.11 -8.64
N GLY A 512 26.98 24.73 -9.76
CA GLY A 512 27.63 24.77 -11.08
C GLY A 512 26.79 25.28 -12.26
N TYR A 513 25.60 25.85 -12.05
CA TYR A 513 24.68 26.22 -13.14
C TYR A 513 23.90 27.53 -12.90
N GLU A 514 24.61 28.62 -12.60
CA GLU A 514 24.05 29.97 -12.79
C GLU A 514 23.99 30.30 -14.29
N GLY A 515 22.88 29.96 -14.94
CA GLY A 515 22.70 30.23 -16.36
C GLY A 515 21.32 29.87 -16.91
N GLN A 516 20.60 30.90 -17.34
CA GLN A 516 19.43 30.85 -18.23
C GLN A 516 18.09 30.41 -17.61
N GLU A 517 17.40 31.38 -17.00
CA GLU A 517 15.95 31.35 -16.76
C GLU A 517 15.14 31.54 -18.06
N ASP A 518 13.81 31.44 -17.93
CA ASP A 518 12.76 31.74 -18.93
C ASP A 518 12.75 30.93 -20.25
N VAL A 519 11.79 29.99 -20.33
CA VAL A 519 10.49 30.19 -21.02
C VAL A 519 9.74 28.85 -21.07
N MET A 520 8.52 28.78 -20.54
CA MET A 520 7.39 28.09 -21.21
C MET A 520 6.05 28.30 -20.50
N SER A 521 5.08 28.85 -21.24
CA SER A 521 3.66 28.83 -20.91
C SER A 521 2.85 28.81 -22.21
N THR A 522 2.09 27.74 -22.43
CA THR A 522 0.87 27.76 -23.26
C THR A 522 -0.02 26.54 -22.98
N ASP A 523 -1.32 26.79 -22.98
CA ASP A 523 -2.41 25.82 -22.84
C ASP A 523 -2.84 25.25 -24.21
N HIS A 524 -3.36 24.01 -24.25
CA HIS A 524 -4.01 23.40 -25.42
C HIS A 524 -5.07 22.35 -25.00
N GLY A 525 -6.31 22.55 -25.48
CA GLY A 525 -7.48 21.72 -25.13
C GLY A 525 -7.76 20.53 -26.06
N LEU A 526 -8.82 19.77 -25.71
CA LEU A 526 -9.23 18.52 -26.36
C LEU A 526 -10.52 18.67 -27.19
N SER A 527 -10.65 17.85 -28.23
CA SER A 527 -11.92 17.57 -28.92
C SER A 527 -11.98 16.10 -29.37
N GLY A 528 -13.17 15.58 -29.67
CA GLY A 528 -13.39 14.17 -30.01
C GLY A 528 -14.53 13.95 -31.02
N GLY A 529 -14.87 12.70 -31.30
CA GLY A 529 -15.93 12.33 -32.26
C GLY A 529 -16.49 10.93 -32.04
N GLN A 530 -17.73 10.72 -32.51
CA GLN A 530 -18.49 9.46 -32.47
C GLN A 530 -19.04 9.11 -33.86
N MET A 531 -19.53 7.87 -34.05
CA MET A 531 -20.23 7.42 -35.26
C MET A 531 -21.30 6.37 -34.89
N THR A 532 -22.40 6.28 -35.64
CA THR A 532 -23.54 5.37 -35.41
C THR A 532 -24.07 4.69 -36.71
N PRO A 533 -24.89 3.62 -36.63
CA PRO A 533 -25.11 2.64 -37.72
C PRO A 533 -26.56 2.57 -38.30
N VAL A 534 -26.85 1.57 -39.16
CA VAL A 534 -28.18 1.29 -39.79
C VAL A 534 -28.43 -0.24 -39.95
N GLY A 535 -29.69 -0.71 -39.98
CA GLY A 535 -30.16 -2.10 -40.23
C GLY A 535 -30.43 -2.46 -41.71
N GLU A 536 -31.35 -3.34 -42.14
CA GLU A 536 -32.47 -4.10 -41.49
C GLU A 536 -32.85 -5.38 -42.32
N ASP A 537 -33.52 -6.37 -41.69
CA ASP A 537 -34.59 -7.33 -42.14
C ASP A 537 -34.48 -8.14 -43.48
N VAL A 538 -35.30 -9.17 -43.86
CA VAL A 538 -36.74 -9.55 -43.67
C VAL A 538 -36.94 -11.10 -43.70
N ALA A 539 -38.09 -11.64 -43.22
CA ALA A 539 -38.43 -13.08 -43.17
C ALA A 539 -39.82 -13.48 -43.75
N VAL A 540 -40.04 -14.78 -44.07
CA VAL A 540 -41.36 -15.43 -44.42
C VAL A 540 -41.39 -16.94 -44.01
N ALA A 541 -42.55 -17.49 -43.62
CA ALA A 541 -42.79 -18.90 -43.19
C ALA A 541 -43.21 -19.85 -44.35
N SER A 542 -43.57 -21.15 -44.25
CA SER A 542 -44.08 -22.08 -43.19
C SER A 542 -43.75 -23.58 -43.58
N ALA A 543 -44.29 -24.73 -43.12
CA ALA A 543 -45.49 -25.14 -42.35
C ALA A 543 -45.32 -26.54 -41.65
N GLY A 544 -46.41 -27.26 -41.31
CA GLY A 544 -46.47 -28.54 -40.54
C GLY A 544 -46.10 -29.84 -41.30
N VAL A 545 -46.17 -31.06 -40.71
CA VAL A 545 -47.30 -31.66 -39.94
C VAL A 545 -46.86 -32.79 -38.95
N ALA A 546 -47.58 -32.92 -37.82
CA ALA A 546 -47.73 -34.06 -36.86
C ALA A 546 -46.61 -34.45 -35.86
N GLY A 547 -47.02 -34.76 -34.62
CA GLY A 547 -46.21 -35.29 -33.48
C GLY A 547 -46.39 -36.81 -33.26
N ALA A 548 -46.11 -37.43 -32.11
CA ALA A 548 -45.82 -36.97 -30.72
C ALA A 548 -44.99 -38.10 -30.00
N PRO A 549 -44.71 -38.14 -28.66
CA PRO A 549 -45.15 -37.31 -27.52
C PRO A 549 -44.00 -36.72 -26.66
N THR A 550 -44.34 -36.21 -25.46
CA THR A 550 -43.54 -35.29 -24.63
C THR A 550 -42.73 -35.94 -23.50
N GLY A 551 -41.66 -35.24 -23.08
CA GLY A 551 -40.89 -35.50 -21.86
C GLY A 551 -39.90 -34.35 -21.59
N SER A 552 -40.30 -33.39 -20.75
CA SER A 552 -39.54 -32.14 -20.49
C SER A 552 -38.77 -32.18 -19.16
N GLY A 553 -37.59 -31.54 -19.12
CA GLY A 553 -36.80 -31.36 -17.90
C GLY A 553 -35.28 -31.30 -18.06
N VAL A 554 -34.71 -31.93 -19.09
CA VAL A 554 -33.24 -31.97 -19.30
C VAL A 554 -32.76 -30.76 -20.11
N SER A 555 -31.72 -30.07 -19.64
CA SER A 555 -31.14 -28.90 -20.33
C SER A 555 -30.43 -29.26 -21.64
N THR A 556 -30.38 -28.34 -22.60
CA THR A 556 -29.80 -28.57 -23.93
C THR A 556 -28.33 -28.98 -23.88
N SER A 557 -27.57 -28.41 -22.93
CA SER A 557 -26.17 -28.78 -22.67
C SER A 557 -26.03 -30.24 -22.21
N ALA A 558 -26.86 -30.68 -21.26
CA ALA A 558 -26.85 -32.06 -20.77
C ALA A 558 -27.28 -33.06 -21.86
N ARG A 559 -28.23 -32.70 -22.74
CA ARG A 559 -28.61 -33.54 -23.90
C ARG A 559 -27.46 -33.68 -24.91
N LEU A 560 -26.74 -32.59 -25.21
CA LEU A 560 -25.56 -32.61 -26.07
C LEU A 560 -24.44 -33.46 -25.47
N GLN A 561 -24.23 -33.37 -24.15
CA GLN A 561 -23.24 -34.20 -23.46
C GLN A 561 -23.60 -35.69 -23.56
N ALA A 562 -24.85 -36.07 -23.29
CA ALA A 562 -25.34 -37.43 -23.43
C ALA A 562 -25.26 -37.97 -24.89
N LEU A 563 -25.41 -37.11 -25.90
CA LEU A 563 -25.21 -37.46 -27.31
C LEU A 563 -23.74 -37.75 -27.67
N PHE A 564 -22.79 -37.26 -26.88
CA PHE A 564 -21.36 -37.49 -27.08
C PHE A 564 -20.78 -38.61 -26.19
N GLU A 565 -21.50 -38.97 -25.12
CA GLU A 565 -21.19 -40.11 -24.27
C GLU A 565 -21.31 -41.44 -25.06
N GLY A 566 -20.47 -42.42 -24.72
CA GLY A 566 -20.32 -43.67 -25.48
C GLY A 566 -19.40 -43.60 -26.73
N HIS A 567 -19.18 -42.42 -27.34
CA HIS A 567 -18.34 -42.30 -28.54
C HIS A 567 -16.85 -42.04 -28.22
N ARG A 568 -15.94 -42.81 -28.82
CA ARG A 568 -14.47 -42.62 -28.69
C ARG A 568 -13.97 -41.48 -29.58
N LEU A 569 -13.98 -40.25 -29.06
CA LEU A 569 -13.59 -39.04 -29.81
C LEU A 569 -12.08 -38.75 -29.83
N THR A 570 -11.54 -38.54 -31.04
CA THR A 570 -10.17 -38.00 -31.26
C THR A 570 -10.03 -36.57 -30.71
N PRO A 571 -8.81 -36.03 -30.50
CA PRO A 571 -8.62 -34.67 -29.96
C PRO A 571 -9.35 -33.57 -30.77
N THR A 572 -9.32 -33.67 -32.11
CA THR A 572 -10.03 -32.74 -33.00
C THR A 572 -11.55 -32.84 -32.84
N GLN A 573 -12.09 -34.04 -32.70
CA GLN A 573 -13.51 -34.28 -32.46
C GLN A 573 -13.95 -33.81 -31.07
N ARG A 574 -13.12 -34.00 -30.04
CA ARG A 574 -13.35 -33.49 -28.68
C ARG A 574 -13.45 -31.97 -28.62
N ARG A 575 -12.63 -31.26 -29.41
CA ARG A 575 -12.73 -29.80 -29.55
C ARG A 575 -14.05 -29.35 -30.16
N ILE A 576 -14.55 -30.06 -31.19
CA ILE A 576 -15.84 -29.78 -31.81
C ILE A 576 -16.99 -30.04 -30.82
N ALA A 577 -16.98 -31.21 -30.17
CA ALA A 577 -17.94 -31.57 -29.12
C ALA A 577 -17.98 -30.52 -27.99
N HIS A 578 -16.82 -30.13 -27.45
CA HIS A 578 -16.71 -29.11 -26.40
C HIS A 578 -17.22 -27.73 -26.87
N CYS A 579 -16.96 -27.35 -28.11
CA CYS A 579 -17.52 -26.13 -28.71
C CYS A 579 -19.06 -26.18 -28.78
N MET A 580 -19.64 -27.34 -29.10
CA MET A 580 -21.09 -27.52 -29.16
C MET A 580 -21.74 -27.52 -27.77
N VAL A 581 -21.15 -28.20 -26.77
CA VAL A 581 -21.64 -28.14 -25.37
C VAL A 581 -21.56 -26.71 -24.83
N ARG A 582 -20.42 -26.01 -25.03
CA ARG A 582 -20.24 -24.63 -24.56
C ARG A 582 -21.16 -23.61 -25.26
N ARG A 583 -21.65 -23.92 -26.47
CA ARG A 583 -22.63 -23.12 -27.21
C ARG A 583 -23.92 -23.89 -27.45
N ALA A 584 -24.43 -24.58 -26.41
CA ALA A 584 -25.54 -25.52 -26.52
C ALA A 584 -26.82 -24.93 -27.16
N ALA A 585 -27.12 -23.65 -26.93
CA ALA A 585 -28.25 -22.97 -27.55
C ALA A 585 -28.03 -22.66 -29.05
N ASP A 586 -26.81 -22.31 -29.45
CA ASP A 586 -26.46 -21.96 -30.84
C ASP A 586 -26.22 -23.19 -31.72
N ALA A 587 -25.73 -24.29 -31.13
CA ALA A 587 -25.25 -25.49 -31.82
C ALA A 587 -26.26 -26.13 -32.81
N PRO A 588 -27.60 -26.08 -32.60
CA PRO A 588 -28.57 -26.53 -33.59
C PRO A 588 -28.64 -25.67 -34.86
N PHE A 589 -28.17 -24.42 -34.80
CA PHE A 589 -28.32 -23.42 -35.88
C PHE A 589 -27.02 -23.24 -36.70
N LEU A 590 -25.86 -23.22 -36.06
CA LEU A 590 -24.53 -23.06 -36.68
C LEU A 590 -24.34 -23.94 -37.94
N SER A 591 -23.75 -23.42 -39.01
CA SER A 591 -23.32 -24.22 -40.16
C SER A 591 -22.03 -25.01 -39.88
N SER A 592 -21.65 -25.90 -40.80
CA SER A 592 -20.38 -26.64 -40.70
C SER A 592 -19.15 -25.74 -40.86
N VAL A 593 -19.29 -24.54 -41.42
CA VAL A 593 -18.20 -23.55 -41.52
C VAL A 593 -18.06 -22.83 -40.19
N GLU A 594 -19.13 -22.21 -39.69
CA GLU A 594 -19.11 -21.45 -38.43
C GLU A 594 -18.70 -22.33 -37.24
N LEU A 595 -19.21 -23.57 -37.14
CA LEU A 595 -18.77 -24.50 -36.10
C LEU A 595 -17.30 -24.93 -36.27
N ALA A 596 -16.79 -24.99 -37.50
CA ALA A 596 -15.38 -25.30 -37.73
C ALA A 596 -14.47 -24.16 -37.27
N GLU A 597 -14.83 -22.92 -37.62
CA GLU A 597 -14.14 -21.71 -37.18
C GLU A 597 -14.17 -21.55 -35.65
N LEU A 598 -15.35 -21.68 -35.03
CA LEU A 598 -15.54 -21.59 -33.58
C LEU A 598 -14.77 -22.69 -32.81
N ALA A 599 -14.65 -23.90 -33.37
CA ALA A 599 -13.83 -24.96 -32.80
C ALA A 599 -12.34 -24.89 -33.22
N GLY A 600 -11.95 -23.97 -34.09
CA GLY A 600 -10.61 -23.79 -34.65
C GLY A 600 -10.11 -24.95 -35.55
N VAL A 601 -11.03 -25.67 -36.19
CA VAL A 601 -10.76 -26.87 -37.01
C VAL A 601 -11.07 -26.61 -38.50
N SER A 602 -10.70 -27.54 -39.38
CA SER A 602 -11.16 -27.51 -40.77
C SER A 602 -12.59 -28.05 -40.92
N GLN A 603 -13.39 -27.48 -41.83
CA GLN A 603 -14.77 -27.92 -42.11
C GLN A 603 -14.90 -29.44 -42.37
N PRO A 604 -14.00 -30.14 -43.11
CA PRO A 604 -14.06 -31.60 -43.25
C PRO A 604 -13.87 -32.38 -41.94
N SER A 605 -13.37 -31.74 -40.88
CA SER A 605 -13.29 -32.34 -39.55
C SER A 605 -14.62 -32.28 -38.80
N VAL A 606 -15.46 -31.26 -39.05
CA VAL A 606 -16.85 -31.19 -38.56
C VAL A 606 -17.72 -32.23 -39.26
N THR A 607 -17.56 -32.42 -40.58
CA THR A 607 -18.26 -33.51 -41.29
C THR A 607 -17.85 -34.89 -40.77
N ARG A 608 -16.55 -35.15 -40.58
CA ARG A 608 -16.05 -36.41 -39.99
C ARG A 608 -16.40 -36.60 -38.51
N PHE A 609 -16.69 -35.53 -37.78
CA PHE A 609 -17.22 -35.60 -36.42
C PHE A 609 -18.67 -36.12 -36.42
N ALA A 610 -19.55 -35.55 -37.25
CA ALA A 610 -20.92 -36.01 -37.39
C ALA A 610 -21.03 -37.48 -37.82
N VAL A 611 -20.18 -37.92 -38.76
CA VAL A 611 -20.11 -39.33 -39.18
C VAL A 611 -19.62 -40.25 -38.06
N ALA A 612 -18.70 -39.80 -37.21
CA ALA A 612 -18.26 -40.58 -36.03
C ALA A 612 -19.31 -40.64 -34.89
N LEU A 613 -20.36 -39.80 -34.97
CA LEU A 613 -21.57 -39.88 -34.14
C LEU A 613 -22.71 -40.66 -34.80
N GLY A 614 -22.48 -41.28 -35.98
CA GLY A 614 -23.48 -42.12 -36.66
C GLY A 614 -24.45 -41.39 -37.60
N PHE A 615 -24.20 -40.12 -37.92
CA PHE A 615 -25.03 -39.34 -38.86
C PHE A 615 -24.40 -39.28 -40.25
N ASP A 616 -25.20 -39.21 -41.32
CA ASP A 616 -24.75 -39.11 -42.74
C ASP A 616 -23.98 -37.82 -43.11
N GLY A 617 -23.58 -37.04 -42.12
CA GLY A 617 -22.86 -35.78 -42.25
C GLY A 617 -23.40 -34.71 -41.31
N TYR A 618 -22.70 -33.57 -41.26
CA TYR A 618 -23.10 -32.48 -40.37
C TYR A 618 -24.52 -31.95 -40.61
N PRO A 619 -25.08 -31.88 -41.84
CA PRO A 619 -26.47 -31.49 -42.04
C PRO A 619 -27.49 -32.41 -41.35
N ALA A 620 -27.20 -33.71 -41.26
CA ALA A 620 -28.06 -34.69 -40.57
C ALA A 620 -27.96 -34.53 -39.05
N LEU A 621 -26.75 -34.39 -38.50
CA LEU A 621 -26.54 -34.05 -37.08
C LEU A 621 -27.25 -32.73 -36.71
N ARG A 622 -27.07 -31.66 -37.51
CA ARG A 622 -27.72 -30.36 -37.29
C ARG A 622 -29.24 -30.41 -37.45
N LYS A 623 -29.77 -31.35 -38.24
CA LYS A 623 -31.22 -31.59 -38.27
C LYS A 623 -31.65 -32.25 -36.96
N HIS A 624 -31.03 -33.36 -36.56
CA HIS A 624 -31.33 -34.06 -35.31
C HIS A 624 -31.25 -33.13 -34.08
N LEU A 625 -30.26 -32.23 -34.01
CA LEU A 625 -30.14 -31.26 -32.92
C LEU A 625 -31.25 -30.20 -32.88
N ARG A 626 -31.90 -29.90 -34.00
CA ARG A 626 -33.11 -29.06 -34.04
C ARG A 626 -34.38 -29.86 -33.79
N ASP A 627 -34.43 -31.10 -34.27
CA ASP A 627 -35.54 -32.04 -34.03
C ASP A 627 -35.59 -32.52 -32.54
N VAL A 628 -34.51 -32.37 -31.76
CA VAL A 628 -34.37 -32.78 -30.34
C VAL A 628 -34.18 -31.62 -29.36
N ALA A 629 -33.90 -30.40 -29.86
CA ALA A 629 -34.11 -29.19 -29.09
C ALA A 629 -35.62 -29.05 -28.75
N PRO A 630 -35.99 -28.52 -27.58
CA PRO A 630 -37.39 -28.13 -27.38
C PRO A 630 -37.76 -27.05 -28.40
N ALA A 631 -39.03 -27.00 -28.79
CA ALA A 631 -39.59 -25.77 -29.34
C ALA A 631 -39.37 -24.61 -28.35
N GLU A 632 -39.37 -23.38 -28.84
CA GLU A 632 -39.31 -22.20 -27.97
C GLU A 632 -40.37 -22.31 -26.87
N PRO A 633 -40.05 -21.98 -25.60
CA PRO A 633 -41.06 -21.95 -24.56
C PRO A 633 -42.19 -21.02 -25.00
N GLU A 634 -43.44 -21.50 -24.94
CA GLU A 634 -44.59 -20.61 -25.04
C GLU A 634 -44.43 -19.55 -23.94
N ALA A 635 -44.38 -18.28 -24.35
CA ALA A 635 -44.06 -17.19 -23.47
C ALA A 635 -45.24 -16.90 -22.54
N ASP A 636 -45.18 -17.41 -21.32
CA ASP A 636 -46.19 -17.13 -20.29
C ASP A 636 -45.57 -16.68 -18.95
N GLU A 637 -46.24 -15.71 -18.34
CA GLU A 637 -46.03 -15.10 -17.02
C GLU A 637 -44.58 -14.94 -16.46
N GLY A 638 -43.63 -14.43 -17.26
CA GLY A 638 -42.47 -13.70 -16.70
C GLY A 638 -41.18 -13.73 -17.53
N SER A 639 -40.87 -12.62 -18.21
CA SER A 639 -39.56 -12.43 -18.83
C SER A 639 -38.49 -12.18 -17.76
N TYR A 640 -37.78 -13.23 -17.36
CA TYR A 640 -36.65 -13.13 -16.45
C TYR A 640 -35.53 -12.30 -17.08
N ASN A 641 -35.08 -11.27 -16.37
CA ASN A 641 -33.88 -10.51 -16.75
C ASN A 641 -32.60 -11.36 -16.57
N GLU A 642 -31.46 -10.88 -17.09
CA GLU A 642 -30.17 -11.58 -17.06
C GLU A 642 -29.79 -12.09 -15.65
N TYR A 643 -30.02 -11.31 -14.60
CA TYR A 643 -29.74 -11.71 -13.23
C TYR A 643 -30.68 -12.82 -12.72
N GLN A 644 -31.95 -12.79 -13.11
CA GLN A 644 -32.91 -13.84 -12.79
C GLN A 644 -32.62 -15.14 -13.58
N GLN A 645 -32.20 -15.02 -14.85
CA GLN A 645 -31.72 -16.16 -15.66
C GLN A 645 -30.45 -16.77 -15.07
N ALA A 646 -29.55 -15.95 -14.53
CA ALA A 646 -28.37 -16.42 -13.83
C ALA A 646 -28.71 -17.16 -12.53
N VAL A 647 -29.69 -16.67 -11.75
CA VAL A 647 -30.20 -17.39 -10.56
C VAL A 647 -30.82 -18.73 -10.96
N GLN A 648 -31.66 -18.79 -12.01
CA GLN A 648 -32.24 -20.06 -12.46
C GLN A 648 -31.17 -21.03 -12.99
N SER A 649 -30.15 -20.52 -13.66
CA SER A 649 -29.01 -21.32 -14.13
C SER A 649 -28.21 -21.93 -12.97
N GLU A 650 -27.99 -21.18 -11.87
CA GLU A 650 -27.35 -21.73 -10.67
C GLU A 650 -28.27 -22.71 -9.92
N ILE A 651 -29.60 -22.50 -9.91
CA ILE A 651 -30.55 -23.50 -9.41
C ILE A 651 -30.43 -24.82 -10.19
N ASP A 652 -30.17 -24.78 -11.49
CA ASP A 652 -29.95 -25.98 -12.31
C ASP A 652 -28.55 -26.60 -12.09
N ASN A 653 -27.50 -25.80 -11.83
CA ASN A 653 -26.21 -26.30 -11.36
C ASN A 653 -26.35 -27.05 -10.01
N LEU A 654 -27.14 -26.49 -9.08
CA LEU A 654 -27.43 -27.09 -7.78
C LEU A 654 -28.30 -28.35 -7.88
N ARG A 655 -29.29 -28.39 -8.79
CA ARG A 655 -30.06 -29.61 -9.11
C ARG A 655 -29.17 -30.71 -9.67
N HIS A 656 -28.21 -30.38 -10.53
CA HIS A 656 -27.24 -31.35 -11.05
C HIS A 656 -26.31 -31.88 -9.94
N LEU A 657 -25.81 -30.99 -9.06
CA LEU A 657 -25.04 -31.41 -7.89
C LEU A 657 -25.84 -32.30 -6.95
N ALA A 658 -27.12 -32.00 -6.69
CA ALA A 658 -27.99 -32.85 -5.88
C ALA A 658 -28.19 -34.26 -6.50
N ALA A 659 -28.27 -34.36 -7.83
CA ALA A 659 -28.33 -35.64 -8.52
C ALA A 659 -27.01 -36.43 -8.45
N LEU A 660 -25.86 -35.75 -8.48
CA LEU A 660 -24.55 -36.38 -8.26
C LEU A 660 -24.38 -36.87 -6.81
N LEU A 661 -24.86 -36.11 -5.83
CA LEU A 661 -24.84 -36.46 -4.41
C LEU A 661 -25.82 -37.57 -4.01
N ALA A 662 -26.63 -38.09 -4.94
CA ALA A 662 -27.49 -39.25 -4.72
C ALA A 662 -26.68 -40.54 -4.46
N ASP A 663 -25.43 -40.61 -4.94
CA ASP A 663 -24.42 -41.53 -4.40
C ASP A 663 -23.46 -40.75 -3.48
N PRO A 664 -23.54 -40.95 -2.14
CA PRO A 664 -22.63 -40.29 -1.20
C PRO A 664 -21.24 -40.94 -1.17
N ALA A 665 -21.02 -42.12 -1.77
CA ALA A 665 -19.77 -42.86 -1.62
C ALA A 665 -18.50 -42.10 -2.09
N PRO A 666 -18.50 -41.31 -3.19
CA PRO A 666 -17.36 -40.48 -3.58
C PRO A 666 -17.04 -39.41 -2.53
N VAL A 667 -18.06 -38.75 -1.96
CA VAL A 667 -17.90 -37.72 -0.93
C VAL A 667 -17.42 -38.32 0.38
N VAL A 668 -18.01 -39.43 0.84
CA VAL A 668 -17.59 -40.13 2.05
C VAL A 668 -16.16 -40.68 1.93
N ARG A 669 -15.74 -41.10 0.72
CA ARG A 669 -14.35 -41.45 0.43
C ARG A 669 -13.43 -40.24 0.51
N ALA A 670 -13.82 -39.08 -0.03
CA ALA A 670 -13.06 -37.85 0.06
C ALA A 670 -12.91 -37.38 1.52
N GLY A 671 -14.01 -37.25 2.26
CA GLY A 671 -14.01 -36.80 3.66
C GLY A 671 -13.06 -37.61 4.54
N ARG A 672 -13.07 -38.94 4.41
CA ARG A 672 -12.13 -39.84 5.12
C ARG A 672 -10.66 -39.63 4.75
N LEU A 673 -10.35 -39.37 3.47
CA LEU A 673 -8.97 -39.08 3.02
C LEU A 673 -8.48 -37.74 3.57
N LEU A 674 -9.33 -36.71 3.56
CA LEU A 674 -8.99 -35.37 4.02
C LEU A 674 -8.88 -35.30 5.55
N ALA A 675 -9.77 -35.95 6.30
CA ALA A 675 -9.75 -36.07 7.76
C ALA A 675 -8.51 -36.80 8.32
N ALA A 676 -7.92 -37.69 7.51
CA ALA A 676 -6.73 -38.47 7.87
C ALA A 676 -5.41 -37.73 7.60
N SER A 677 -5.39 -36.70 6.74
CA SER A 677 -4.16 -35.99 6.36
C SER A 677 -3.82 -34.92 7.38
N ARG A 678 -2.70 -35.06 8.09
CA ARG A 678 -2.24 -34.09 9.10
C ARG A 678 -0.80 -33.68 8.79
N PRO A 679 -0.55 -32.47 8.25
CA PRO A 679 -1.53 -31.42 7.91
C PRO A 679 -2.45 -31.76 6.73
N LEU A 680 -3.54 -30.99 6.62
CA LEU A 680 -4.41 -30.95 5.45
C LEU A 680 -4.06 -29.71 4.58
N PRO A 681 -3.28 -29.85 3.50
CA PRO A 681 -3.12 -28.79 2.51
C PRO A 681 -4.39 -28.61 1.66
N VAL A 682 -4.78 -27.35 1.43
CA VAL A 682 -5.97 -26.94 0.66
C VAL A 682 -5.58 -25.90 -0.39
N LEU A 683 -5.56 -26.31 -1.66
CA LEU A 683 -5.15 -25.51 -2.82
C LEU A 683 -6.33 -24.78 -3.48
N GLY A 684 -6.13 -23.52 -3.82
CA GLY A 684 -7.03 -22.77 -4.69
C GLY A 684 -6.41 -21.46 -5.16
N LEU A 685 -6.00 -21.39 -6.43
CA LEU A 685 -5.41 -20.19 -7.01
C LEU A 685 -6.44 -19.35 -7.78
N ARG A 686 -6.17 -18.04 -7.86
CA ARG A 686 -6.98 -17.06 -8.62
C ARG A 686 -8.47 -17.13 -8.20
N ALA A 687 -9.37 -17.46 -9.13
CA ALA A 687 -10.81 -17.53 -8.88
C ALA A 687 -11.21 -18.55 -7.81
N ALA A 688 -10.43 -19.63 -7.63
CA ALA A 688 -10.71 -20.70 -6.68
C ALA A 688 -10.22 -20.39 -5.24
N SER A 689 -9.52 -19.27 -5.03
CA SER A 689 -8.96 -18.90 -3.72
C SER A 689 -10.04 -18.64 -2.67
N ALA A 690 -11.19 -18.08 -3.08
CA ALA A 690 -12.33 -17.85 -2.19
C ALA A 690 -12.89 -19.16 -1.62
N GLN A 691 -12.99 -20.22 -2.44
CA GLN A 691 -13.49 -21.53 -2.02
C GLN A 691 -12.46 -22.26 -1.15
N ALA A 692 -11.18 -22.24 -1.52
CA ALA A 692 -10.11 -22.84 -0.71
C ALA A 692 -9.98 -22.17 0.68
N ARG A 693 -10.03 -20.83 0.74
CA ARG A 693 -9.99 -20.05 1.98
C ARG A 693 -11.27 -20.24 2.81
N GLY A 694 -12.44 -20.20 2.16
CA GLY A 694 -13.76 -20.41 2.78
C GLY A 694 -14.03 -21.85 3.22
N PHE A 695 -13.32 -22.84 2.65
CA PHE A 695 -13.24 -24.20 3.17
C PHE A 695 -12.30 -24.25 4.38
N SER A 696 -11.07 -23.74 4.23
CA SER A 696 -10.01 -23.84 5.24
C SER A 696 -10.41 -23.25 6.60
N TYR A 697 -11.10 -22.10 6.61
CA TYR A 697 -11.59 -21.47 7.85
C TYR A 697 -12.55 -22.37 8.65
N PHE A 698 -13.47 -23.07 7.97
CA PHE A 698 -14.39 -24.00 8.64
C PHE A 698 -13.69 -25.32 8.97
N ALA A 699 -12.80 -25.80 8.09
CA ALA A 699 -11.96 -26.98 8.37
C ALA A 699 -11.13 -26.80 9.64
N SER A 700 -10.57 -25.60 9.88
CA SER A 700 -9.79 -25.32 11.10
C SER A 700 -10.59 -25.31 12.41
N LYS A 701 -11.94 -25.34 12.38
CA LYS A 701 -12.75 -25.57 13.59
C LYS A 701 -12.64 -27.02 14.08
N VAL A 702 -12.44 -27.99 13.19
CA VAL A 702 -12.52 -29.43 13.50
C VAL A 702 -11.21 -30.17 13.25
N HIS A 703 -10.46 -29.81 12.19
CA HIS A 703 -9.23 -30.46 11.79
C HIS A 703 -8.00 -29.79 12.45
N PRO A 704 -7.04 -30.55 13.05
CA PRO A 704 -6.00 -29.99 13.91
C PRO A 704 -4.91 -29.15 13.21
N ASP A 705 -4.67 -29.35 11.92
CA ASP A 705 -3.70 -28.57 11.14
C ASP A 705 -4.20 -28.48 9.69
N VAL A 706 -4.54 -27.28 9.23
CA VAL A 706 -5.07 -26.98 7.90
C VAL A 706 -4.21 -25.88 7.29
N ARG A 707 -3.70 -26.12 6.07
CA ARG A 707 -2.73 -25.23 5.42
C ARG A 707 -3.28 -24.77 4.07
N LEU A 708 -3.74 -23.53 4.04
CA LEU A 708 -4.18 -22.89 2.80
C LEU A 708 -2.99 -22.69 1.86
N LEU A 709 -3.17 -23.06 0.60
CA LEU A 709 -2.24 -22.84 -0.51
C LEU A 709 -2.95 -21.96 -1.55
N ASP A 710 -2.93 -20.63 -1.34
CA ASP A 710 -3.47 -19.63 -2.26
C ASP A 710 -2.38 -18.74 -2.92
N GLU A 711 -1.11 -19.03 -2.64
CA GLU A 711 0.07 -18.46 -3.30
C GLU A 711 0.56 -19.39 -4.44
N GLY A 712 0.90 -18.80 -5.60
CA GLY A 712 1.43 -19.51 -6.78
C GLY A 712 2.94 -19.34 -6.99
N GLY A 713 3.44 -19.81 -8.13
CA GLY A 713 4.87 -19.82 -8.45
C GLY A 713 5.67 -20.86 -7.65
N THR A 714 7.00 -20.72 -7.59
CA THR A 714 7.90 -21.71 -6.96
C THR A 714 7.60 -21.99 -5.49
N MET A 715 6.98 -21.04 -4.79
CA MET A 715 6.57 -21.21 -3.40
C MET A 715 5.50 -22.29 -3.23
N LEU A 716 4.71 -22.61 -4.26
CA LEU A 716 3.67 -23.65 -4.16
C LEU A 716 4.30 -25.02 -3.90
N ASP A 717 5.35 -25.35 -4.62
CA ASP A 717 6.07 -26.63 -4.51
C ASP A 717 6.74 -26.73 -3.12
N ASP A 718 7.45 -25.69 -2.68
CA ASP A 718 8.03 -25.59 -1.34
C ASP A 718 6.99 -25.81 -0.22
N ARG A 719 5.76 -25.30 -0.40
CA ARG A 719 4.66 -25.43 0.58
C ARG A 719 4.03 -26.83 0.56
N VAL A 720 3.87 -27.45 -0.62
CA VAL A 720 3.47 -28.86 -0.77
C VAL A 720 4.50 -29.77 -0.08
N ASP A 721 5.78 -29.52 -0.32
CA ASP A 721 6.91 -30.26 0.23
C ASP A 721 7.05 -30.05 1.75
N ALA A 722 6.78 -28.83 2.25
CA ALA A 722 6.68 -28.55 3.69
C ALA A 722 5.44 -29.18 4.36
N ALA A 723 4.30 -29.29 3.66
CA ALA A 723 3.14 -30.05 4.13
C ALA A 723 3.44 -31.56 4.17
N LYS A 724 4.14 -32.08 3.15
CA LYS A 724 4.55 -33.48 3.06
C LYS A 724 5.51 -33.87 4.19
N ARG A 725 6.57 -33.07 4.41
CA ARG A 725 7.49 -33.22 5.54
C ARG A 725 6.80 -33.21 6.90
N ALA A 726 5.71 -32.45 7.04
CA ALA A 726 4.94 -32.36 8.27
C ALA A 726 3.91 -33.50 8.46
N GLY A 727 3.77 -34.43 7.51
CA GLY A 727 2.92 -35.63 7.63
C GLY A 727 1.75 -35.73 6.65
N ALA A 728 1.62 -34.82 5.68
CA ALA A 728 0.47 -34.85 4.75
C ALA A 728 0.39 -36.15 3.93
N THR A 729 -0.83 -36.63 3.73
CA THR A 729 -1.17 -37.84 2.96
C THR A 729 -2.18 -37.55 1.84
N ALA A 730 -2.93 -36.45 1.94
CA ALA A 730 -3.86 -35.98 0.92
C ALA A 730 -3.75 -34.45 0.72
N LEU A 731 -4.30 -33.97 -0.41
CA LEU A 731 -4.45 -32.55 -0.73
C LEU A 731 -5.84 -32.33 -1.31
N LEU A 732 -6.56 -31.31 -0.83
CA LEU A 732 -7.79 -30.83 -1.46
C LEU A 732 -7.46 -29.70 -2.43
N CYS A 733 -8.02 -29.71 -3.63
CA CYS A 733 -7.93 -28.61 -4.59
C CYS A 733 -9.31 -28.13 -5.04
N PHE A 734 -9.51 -26.82 -5.09
CA PHE A 734 -10.61 -26.20 -5.83
C PHE A 734 -10.10 -25.73 -7.20
N ALA A 735 -10.76 -26.19 -8.26
CA ALA A 735 -10.38 -25.93 -9.65
C ALA A 735 -11.57 -25.35 -10.42
N LEU A 736 -11.52 -24.05 -10.70
CA LEU A 736 -12.58 -23.30 -11.39
C LEU A 736 -12.14 -22.93 -12.82
N PRO A 737 -13.08 -22.50 -13.70
CA PRO A 737 -12.80 -22.26 -15.11
C PRO A 737 -11.66 -21.27 -15.34
N ARG A 738 -11.02 -21.38 -16.51
CA ARG A 738 -9.74 -20.72 -16.83
C ARG A 738 -8.58 -21.21 -15.95
N HIS A 739 -8.64 -22.48 -15.52
CA HIS A 739 -7.59 -23.31 -14.92
C HIS A 739 -6.16 -22.78 -15.15
N PRO A 740 -5.52 -22.20 -14.11
CA PRO A 740 -4.14 -21.72 -14.21
C PRO A 740 -3.17 -22.88 -14.45
N ARG A 741 -2.13 -22.64 -15.26
CA ARG A 741 -1.05 -23.61 -15.51
C ARG A 741 -0.42 -24.08 -14.19
N GLU A 742 -0.17 -23.14 -13.28
CA GLU A 742 0.34 -23.36 -11.92
C GLU A 742 -0.50 -24.35 -11.08
N VAL A 743 -1.83 -24.40 -11.25
CA VAL A 743 -2.68 -25.39 -10.56
C VAL A 743 -2.47 -26.78 -11.15
N VAL A 744 -2.34 -26.89 -12.46
CA VAL A 744 -2.09 -28.17 -13.15
C VAL A 744 -0.72 -28.72 -12.74
N GLU A 745 0.31 -27.86 -12.70
CA GLU A 745 1.68 -28.22 -12.33
C GLU A 745 1.81 -28.54 -10.83
N GLY A 746 1.24 -27.73 -9.93
CA GLY A 746 1.25 -27.99 -8.49
C GLY A 746 0.47 -29.25 -8.09
N LEU A 747 -0.58 -29.63 -8.84
CA LEU A 747 -1.24 -30.92 -8.67
C LEU A 747 -0.38 -32.08 -9.17
N GLU A 748 0.35 -31.92 -10.28
CA GLU A 748 1.29 -32.92 -10.79
C GLU A 748 2.42 -33.16 -9.76
N TYR A 749 3.04 -32.08 -9.24
CA TYR A 749 4.05 -32.13 -8.18
C TYR A 749 3.53 -32.74 -6.86
N ALA A 750 2.31 -32.41 -6.42
CA ALA A 750 1.70 -33.00 -5.22
C ALA A 750 1.55 -34.53 -5.31
N ARG A 751 1.30 -35.08 -6.51
CA ARG A 751 1.27 -36.53 -6.73
C ARG A 751 2.66 -37.16 -6.67
N GLU A 752 3.66 -36.50 -7.27
CA GLU A 752 5.05 -36.95 -7.25
C GLU A 752 5.64 -36.94 -5.83
N ALA A 753 5.25 -35.95 -5.01
CA ALA A 753 5.49 -35.92 -3.57
C ALA A 753 4.69 -36.97 -2.76
N GLY A 754 3.82 -37.75 -3.41
CA GLY A 754 3.05 -38.83 -2.79
C GLY A 754 1.90 -38.33 -1.90
N LEU A 755 1.17 -37.30 -2.33
CA LEU A 755 -0.13 -36.92 -1.77
C LEU A 755 -1.28 -37.47 -2.63
N THR A 756 -2.35 -37.90 -1.96
CA THR A 756 -3.61 -38.25 -2.63
C THR A 756 -4.36 -36.98 -3.00
N VAL A 757 -4.55 -36.72 -4.29
CA VAL A 757 -5.19 -35.49 -4.77
C VAL A 757 -6.70 -35.68 -4.87
N VAL A 758 -7.43 -34.90 -4.08
CA VAL A 758 -8.89 -34.75 -4.16
C VAL A 758 -9.20 -33.39 -4.79
N THR A 759 -9.98 -33.35 -5.86
CA THR A 759 -10.25 -32.09 -6.60
C THR A 759 -11.74 -31.85 -6.77
N VAL A 760 -12.21 -30.69 -6.34
CA VAL A 760 -13.51 -30.12 -6.74
C VAL A 760 -13.30 -29.33 -8.03
N ALA A 761 -13.98 -29.72 -9.11
CA ALA A 761 -13.77 -29.16 -10.45
C ALA A 761 -15.07 -28.72 -11.14
N ASP A 762 -14.97 -27.73 -12.04
CA ASP A 762 -16.08 -27.25 -12.89
C ASP A 762 -16.73 -28.35 -13.76
N SER A 763 -15.97 -29.39 -14.11
CA SER A 763 -16.39 -30.48 -14.99
C SER A 763 -15.63 -31.77 -14.71
N ALA A 764 -16.29 -32.92 -14.96
CA ALA A 764 -15.65 -34.23 -14.99
C ALA A 764 -14.54 -34.35 -16.06
N PHE A 765 -14.52 -33.44 -17.05
CA PHE A 765 -13.54 -33.40 -18.14
C PHE A 765 -12.53 -32.24 -18.01
N ALA A 766 -12.44 -31.61 -16.85
CA ALA A 766 -11.51 -30.50 -16.59
C ALA A 766 -10.03 -30.91 -16.80
N PRO A 767 -9.12 -29.98 -17.16
CA PRO A 767 -7.70 -30.29 -17.36
C PRO A 767 -7.00 -30.91 -16.14
N VAL A 768 -7.50 -30.62 -14.93
CA VAL A 768 -7.04 -31.17 -13.64
C VAL A 768 -7.44 -32.63 -13.40
N ALA A 769 -8.39 -33.18 -14.16
CA ALA A 769 -8.91 -34.53 -13.97
C ALA A 769 -7.82 -35.61 -14.08
N ARG A 770 -6.85 -35.41 -14.98
CA ARG A 770 -5.71 -36.32 -15.18
C ARG A 770 -4.70 -36.32 -14.01
N HIS A 771 -4.80 -35.36 -13.09
CA HIS A 771 -3.93 -35.21 -11.91
C HIS A 771 -4.68 -35.43 -10.59
N SER A 772 -5.90 -35.97 -10.63
CA SER A 772 -6.74 -36.19 -9.44
C SER A 772 -6.96 -37.69 -9.19
N ASP A 773 -6.75 -38.16 -7.96
CA ASP A 773 -7.10 -39.54 -7.54
C ASP A 773 -8.60 -39.69 -7.24
N LEU A 774 -9.25 -38.56 -6.96
CA LEU A 774 -10.69 -38.43 -6.77
C LEU A 774 -11.10 -37.04 -7.24
N LEU A 775 -11.85 -36.95 -8.34
CA LEU A 775 -12.44 -35.71 -8.82
C LEU A 775 -13.94 -35.72 -8.51
N LEU A 776 -14.44 -34.61 -7.98
CA LEU A 776 -15.84 -34.38 -7.65
C LEU A 776 -16.33 -33.19 -8.49
N PRO A 777 -17.17 -33.41 -9.51
CA PRO A 777 -17.62 -32.33 -10.37
C PRO A 777 -18.71 -31.50 -9.69
N ALA A 778 -18.57 -30.18 -9.73
CA ALA A 778 -19.59 -29.21 -9.34
C ALA A 778 -19.63 -28.11 -10.40
N ALA A 779 -20.69 -28.12 -11.20
CA ALA A 779 -20.84 -27.23 -12.34
C ALA A 779 -20.83 -25.75 -11.91
N VAL A 780 -20.27 -24.91 -12.78
CA VAL A 780 -20.37 -23.45 -12.70
C VAL A 780 -20.63 -22.88 -14.08
N GLY A 781 -21.20 -21.67 -14.12
CA GLY A 781 -21.56 -21.01 -15.35
C GLY A 781 -22.99 -20.49 -15.27
N THR A 782 -23.16 -19.18 -15.41
CA THR A 782 -24.49 -18.53 -15.42
C THR A 782 -24.65 -17.45 -16.48
N GLY A 783 -23.65 -17.29 -17.36
CA GLY A 783 -23.67 -16.33 -18.48
C GLY A 783 -23.25 -14.90 -18.10
N LEU A 784 -23.18 -14.60 -16.80
CA LEU A 784 -22.69 -13.32 -16.29
C LEU A 784 -21.20 -13.11 -16.61
N ALA A 785 -20.76 -11.83 -16.62
CA ALA A 785 -19.34 -11.48 -16.70
C ALA A 785 -18.49 -12.06 -15.56
N PHE A 786 -19.13 -12.39 -14.42
CA PHE A 786 -18.57 -13.09 -13.26
C PHE A 786 -19.48 -14.26 -12.91
N ASP A 787 -19.08 -15.48 -13.28
CA ASP A 787 -19.85 -16.70 -12.97
C ASP A 787 -19.91 -16.98 -11.46
N THR A 788 -21.02 -17.55 -11.00
CA THR A 788 -21.16 -18.05 -9.61
C THR A 788 -20.38 -19.35 -9.39
N ALA A 789 -20.08 -19.63 -8.13
CA ALA A 789 -19.52 -20.91 -7.67
C ALA A 789 -20.29 -21.48 -6.47
N CYS A 790 -21.62 -21.29 -6.43
CA CYS A 790 -22.44 -21.77 -5.32
C CYS A 790 -22.47 -23.30 -5.24
N ALA A 791 -22.55 -24.02 -6.36
CA ALA A 791 -22.41 -25.49 -6.37
C ALA A 791 -21.03 -25.97 -5.83
N PRO A 792 -19.85 -25.50 -6.31
CA PRO A 792 -18.56 -25.81 -5.67
C PRO A 792 -18.47 -25.44 -4.19
N MET A 793 -19.07 -24.32 -3.77
CA MET A 793 -19.10 -23.90 -2.37
C MET A 793 -19.96 -24.86 -1.52
N LEU A 794 -21.12 -25.27 -2.02
CA LEU A 794 -22.00 -26.23 -1.35
C LEU A 794 -21.33 -27.60 -1.24
N LEU A 795 -20.69 -28.09 -2.31
CA LEU A 795 -19.90 -29.31 -2.27
C LEU A 795 -18.74 -29.21 -1.26
N GLY A 796 -18.12 -28.03 -1.12
CA GLY A 796 -17.14 -27.74 -0.07
C GLY A 796 -17.71 -27.87 1.35
N ARG A 797 -18.99 -27.53 1.58
CA ARG A 797 -19.68 -27.75 2.88
C ARG A 797 -20.04 -29.22 3.09
N VAL A 798 -20.51 -29.90 2.06
CA VAL A 798 -20.81 -31.34 2.08
C VAL A 798 -19.54 -32.18 2.33
N LEU A 799 -18.38 -31.74 1.84
CA LEU A 799 -17.08 -32.34 2.15
C LEU A 799 -16.61 -32.10 3.59
N LEU A 800 -16.96 -30.96 4.20
CA LEU A 800 -16.68 -30.70 5.62
C LEU A 800 -17.51 -31.62 6.52
N GLU A 801 -18.79 -31.83 6.20
CA GLU A 801 -19.65 -32.77 6.93
C GLU A 801 -19.08 -34.20 6.88
N ALA A 802 -18.70 -34.67 5.68
CA ALA A 802 -18.07 -35.98 5.50
C ALA A 802 -16.65 -36.07 6.11
N MET A 803 -16.01 -34.96 6.46
CA MET A 803 -14.80 -34.93 7.31
C MET A 803 -15.15 -35.01 8.79
N CYS A 804 -16.22 -34.33 9.25
CA CYS A 804 -16.71 -34.44 10.63
C CYS A 804 -17.09 -35.88 10.97
N ASP A 805 -17.84 -36.56 10.08
CA ASP A 805 -18.15 -38.00 10.18
C ASP A 805 -16.92 -38.91 10.31
N ALA A 806 -15.75 -38.44 9.87
CA ALA A 806 -14.49 -39.18 9.88
C ALA A 806 -13.50 -38.70 10.98
N LEU A 807 -13.87 -37.69 11.78
CA LEU A 807 -13.06 -37.09 12.83
C LEU A 807 -13.70 -37.32 14.21
N PRO A 808 -13.18 -38.25 15.05
CA PRO A 808 -13.79 -38.61 16.33
C PRO A 808 -14.09 -37.44 17.28
N ASP A 809 -13.27 -36.37 17.22
CA ASP A 809 -13.36 -35.21 18.11
C ASP A 809 -14.12 -34.02 17.49
N ALA A 810 -14.67 -34.14 16.27
CA ALA A 810 -15.17 -32.98 15.51
C ALA A 810 -16.25 -32.18 16.25
N GLN A 811 -17.23 -32.86 16.83
CA GLN A 811 -18.32 -32.23 17.58
C GLN A 811 -17.78 -31.45 18.79
N ALA A 812 -16.94 -32.08 19.62
CA ALA A 812 -16.37 -31.46 20.81
C ALA A 812 -15.50 -30.24 20.49
N ARG A 813 -14.79 -30.26 19.35
CA ARG A 813 -13.97 -29.13 18.87
C ARG A 813 -14.81 -27.97 18.33
N LEU A 814 -15.94 -28.27 17.68
CA LEU A 814 -16.89 -27.25 17.24
C LEU A 814 -17.55 -26.56 18.45
N GLU A 815 -17.97 -27.34 19.45
CA GLU A 815 -18.47 -26.85 20.73
C GLU A 815 -17.41 -26.01 21.47
N GLU A 816 -16.14 -26.45 21.52
CA GLU A 816 -15.02 -25.70 22.10
C GLU A 816 -14.77 -24.38 21.37
N PHE A 817 -14.84 -24.37 20.03
CA PHE A 817 -14.68 -23.16 19.22
C PHE A 817 -15.80 -22.16 19.50
N ASP A 818 -17.06 -22.60 19.46
CA ASP A 818 -18.21 -21.70 19.57
C ASP A 818 -18.40 -21.21 21.03
N ALA A 819 -18.06 -22.02 22.04
CA ALA A 819 -17.92 -21.57 23.42
C ALA A 819 -16.87 -20.47 23.57
N LYS A 820 -15.66 -20.66 22.99
CA LYS A 820 -14.60 -19.63 22.99
C LYS A 820 -14.95 -18.39 22.17
N ALA A 821 -15.88 -18.48 21.22
CA ALA A 821 -16.40 -17.32 20.51
C ALA A 821 -17.37 -16.51 21.37
N ALA A 822 -18.22 -17.19 22.15
CA ALA A 822 -19.12 -16.58 23.13
C ALA A 822 -18.36 -15.94 24.31
N GLU A 823 -17.37 -16.63 24.89
CA GLU A 823 -16.48 -16.09 25.95
C GLU A 823 -15.80 -14.76 25.56
N ARG A 824 -15.57 -14.56 24.25
CA ARG A 824 -14.91 -13.38 23.68
C ARG A 824 -15.88 -12.30 23.20
N GLY A 825 -17.19 -12.53 23.27
CA GLY A 825 -18.20 -11.62 22.72
C GLY A 825 -18.06 -11.36 21.21
N LEU A 826 -17.65 -12.38 20.42
CA LEU A 826 -17.42 -12.21 18.97
C LEU A 826 -18.71 -12.04 18.16
N PHE A 827 -19.86 -12.31 18.76
CA PHE A 827 -21.18 -12.15 18.16
C PHE A 827 -22.03 -11.21 19.03
N VAL A 828 -22.87 -10.41 18.37
CA VAL A 828 -23.89 -9.58 19.03
C VAL A 828 -25.09 -10.49 19.35
N GLU A 829 -25.70 -10.33 20.53
CA GLU A 829 -26.95 -10.99 20.94
C GLU A 829 -28.19 -10.43 20.20
#